data_AF-A0A2D6QZ43-F1
#
_entry.id   AF-A0A2D6QZ43-F1
#
_cell.length_a   1.000
_cell.length_b   1.000
_cell.length_c   1.000
_cell.angle_alpha   90.00
_cell.angle_beta   90.00
_cell.angle_gamma   90.00
#
_symmetry.space_group_name_H-M   'P 1'
#
loop_
_entity.id
_entity.type
_entity.pdbx_description
1 polymer ?
#
loop_
_entity_poly.entity_id
_entity_poly.type
_entity_poly.pdbx_seq_one_letter_code
_entity_poly.pdbx_strand_id
1 'polypeptide(L)'
;MVDRRHSEFAVWIVALFLATIAGFAILWPVLSTPFYADDIFNSQHSAHIAASDQSVWSYSASGVRQWMDNEGRFFPVSSIEGVFLFDTVHDRGLYKVIQVATTFIAAALLAVFIAVLTRDRRLGLLALFLAIPGFQLRYWYDPIHSFGLLLPSLTIKIFGSLLLVLIGLRATHHRRAFGLFVVGGLVWTAALLQYEVAFVVCPVVFAVLWHERASDRRRLWMAGTAILLPTFLLANYIATLRSSANPSPGYTTNWALEDLLPTAFYQLVGAVPGSAALFAGGVPGLFDLLLDIRLVGLIAAIAGGTGIAILLPMLRLPATLTAVALLAIGTAVFVLPAVAIATSIRWQSELGWGLAYLPAFTQSLGLVVLVLGVGCLIITAVSRSVGLGLIHLPPVGTRFTIRIIAGLSIALPLLVVGNGNQWVADQLAGLRNQQETTDAAISNGFFDLAGEGSTVVASVSAGGNEYVNAAYVTWRGGPANLNVLREMPTVAEPCGQFRICDAEGRALYHFQEVVTDDGSVSFAIARIAGYTSNPEDPLVLLDEAAIFGSVERLPSCGDGDIVVSGFWATSRCDGHPVAASLLGRWLTDATEEELRSGIGRILEAAINAGFLDRVEGGATMLVAPGQHYSGAMVEWSGGPSGLWFAETLPDDMLPCGEARFCTVDGRPIFVLRALEVDGDRILMLAPVAGRTGNPSDPLVVMNHITLFGPDRSTPTCAMNDVTAGSVPTTEEAWVMRLCTGPPSAASSFETWVAAGCTEGLSGWFICDGNDSRS
;
A
#
# COMPACT_ATOMS: atom_id res chain seq x y z
N MET A 1 2.64 60.05 -7.54
CA MET A 1 1.55 59.11 -7.20
C MET A 1 1.43 57.94 -8.18
N VAL A 2 1.58 58.19 -9.50
CA VAL A 2 1.59 57.13 -10.54
C VAL A 2 2.75 56.16 -10.35
N ASP A 3 3.97 56.67 -10.13
CA ASP A 3 5.19 55.86 -9.96
C ASP A 3 5.13 54.88 -8.77
N ARG A 4 4.55 55.32 -7.64
CA ARG A 4 4.36 54.50 -6.44
C ARG A 4 3.30 53.40 -6.63
N ARG A 5 2.31 53.59 -7.49
CA ARG A 5 1.34 52.53 -7.82
C ARG A 5 1.93 51.48 -8.74
N HIS A 6 2.79 51.89 -9.69
CA HIS A 6 3.50 50.94 -10.55
C HIS A 6 4.48 50.07 -9.76
N SER A 7 5.24 50.65 -8.83
CA SER A 7 6.14 49.86 -7.97
C SER A 7 5.39 48.91 -7.04
N GLU A 8 4.29 49.35 -6.42
CA GLU A 8 3.46 48.48 -5.57
C GLU A 8 2.79 47.35 -6.38
N PHE A 9 2.44 47.56 -7.64
CA PHE A 9 1.90 46.52 -8.50
C PHE A 9 2.96 45.50 -8.91
N ALA A 10 4.15 45.96 -9.31
CA ALA A 10 5.27 45.07 -9.66
C ALA A 10 5.66 44.17 -8.49
N VAL A 11 5.76 44.73 -7.27
CA VAL A 11 6.08 43.96 -6.06
C VAL A 11 5.01 42.90 -5.77
N TRP A 12 3.73 43.24 -5.98
CA TRP A 12 2.64 42.28 -5.81
C TRP A 12 2.72 41.12 -6.82
N ILE A 13 3.07 41.39 -8.09
CA ILE A 13 3.29 40.34 -9.10
C ILE A 13 4.45 39.44 -8.69
N VAL A 14 5.57 40.01 -8.24
CA VAL A 14 6.73 39.23 -7.78
C VAL A 14 6.35 38.35 -6.59
N ALA A 15 5.63 38.89 -5.61
CA ALA A 15 5.16 38.13 -4.46
C ALA A 15 4.19 37.01 -4.87
N LEU A 16 3.31 37.24 -5.85
CA LEU A 16 2.44 36.20 -6.39
C LEU A 16 3.25 35.07 -7.06
N PHE A 17 4.23 35.43 -7.87
CA PHE A 17 5.12 34.46 -8.52
C PHE A 17 5.89 33.62 -7.49
N LEU A 18 6.41 34.25 -6.43
CA LEU A 18 7.08 33.55 -5.33
C LEU A 18 6.14 32.63 -4.55
N ALA A 19 4.88 33.02 -4.34
CA ALA A 19 3.87 32.15 -3.71
C ALA A 19 3.58 30.93 -4.60
N THR A 20 3.50 31.10 -5.91
CA THR A 20 3.33 29.99 -6.86
C THR A 20 4.52 29.05 -6.84
N ILE A 21 5.76 29.56 -6.85
CA ILE A 21 6.96 28.73 -6.74
C ILE A 21 6.97 27.95 -5.43
N ALA A 22 6.72 28.62 -4.30
CA ALA A 22 6.71 27.97 -3.00
C ALA A 22 5.61 26.89 -2.91
N GLY A 23 4.40 27.19 -3.39
CA GLY A 23 3.29 26.23 -3.40
C GLY A 23 3.58 25.03 -4.29
N PHE A 24 4.11 25.25 -5.49
CA PHE A 24 4.48 24.17 -6.40
C PHE A 24 5.62 23.31 -5.85
N ALA A 25 6.65 23.93 -5.26
CA ALA A 25 7.74 23.19 -4.63
C ALA A 25 7.20 22.29 -3.50
N ILE A 26 6.39 22.81 -2.58
CA ILE A 26 5.84 22.01 -1.48
C ILE A 26 4.94 20.86 -1.95
N LEU A 27 4.17 21.07 -3.03
CA LEU A 27 3.26 20.05 -3.58
C LEU A 27 3.92 19.12 -4.60
N TRP A 28 5.13 19.43 -5.08
CA TRP A 28 5.83 18.62 -6.08
C TRP A 28 5.95 17.13 -5.71
N PRO A 29 6.27 16.76 -4.45
CA PRO A 29 6.37 15.36 -4.06
C PRO A 29 5.07 14.55 -4.26
N VAL A 30 3.90 15.20 -4.31
CA VAL A 30 2.62 14.53 -4.58
C VAL A 30 2.64 13.83 -5.96
N LEU A 31 3.31 14.40 -6.95
CA LEU A 31 3.41 13.83 -8.30
C LEU A 31 4.13 12.47 -8.32
N SER A 32 5.04 12.26 -7.37
CA SER A 32 5.77 11.01 -7.21
C SER A 32 5.05 9.97 -6.35
N THR A 33 3.92 10.28 -5.73
CA THR A 33 3.17 9.33 -4.90
C THR A 33 2.35 8.33 -5.76
N PRO A 34 2.17 7.08 -5.28
CA PRO A 34 1.25 6.10 -5.88
C PRO A 34 -0.21 6.48 -5.62
N PHE A 35 -1.16 5.74 -6.20
CA PHE A 35 -2.48 5.67 -5.58
C PHE A 35 -2.34 5.07 -4.18
N TYR A 36 -2.98 5.67 -3.18
CA TYR A 36 -2.81 5.30 -1.78
C TYR A 36 -4.14 5.35 -1.03
N ALA A 37 -4.30 4.48 -0.03
CA ALA A 37 -5.56 4.29 0.70
C ALA A 37 -6.73 4.02 -0.28
N ASP A 38 -7.86 4.71 -0.12
CA ASP A 38 -9.05 4.54 -0.95
C ASP A 38 -8.78 4.75 -2.45
N ASP A 39 -7.74 5.50 -2.82
CA ASP A 39 -7.40 5.70 -4.24
C ASP A 39 -6.98 4.40 -4.93
N ILE A 40 -6.45 3.41 -4.19
CA ILE A 40 -6.10 2.10 -4.73
C ILE A 40 -7.36 1.42 -5.27
N PHE A 41 -8.44 1.41 -4.49
CA PHE A 41 -9.71 0.82 -4.91
C PHE A 41 -10.44 1.71 -5.92
N ASN A 42 -10.45 3.02 -5.69
CA ASN A 42 -11.14 3.95 -6.57
C ASN A 42 -10.54 3.97 -7.98
N SER A 43 -9.22 3.85 -8.12
CA SER A 43 -8.54 3.77 -9.43
C SER A 43 -8.99 2.58 -10.29
N GLN A 44 -9.61 1.58 -9.67
CA GLN A 44 -10.12 0.38 -10.33
C GLN A 44 -11.61 0.45 -10.66
N HIS A 45 -12.28 1.59 -10.46
CA HIS A 45 -13.70 1.76 -10.78
C HIS A 45 -14.03 1.41 -12.23
N SER A 46 -13.21 1.85 -13.19
CA SER A 46 -13.41 1.53 -14.62
C SER A 46 -13.48 0.01 -14.86
N ALA A 47 -12.60 -0.74 -14.20
CA ALA A 47 -12.55 -2.19 -14.29
C ALA A 47 -13.81 -2.84 -13.68
N HIS A 48 -14.26 -2.35 -12.52
CA HIS A 48 -15.44 -2.88 -11.85
C HIS A 48 -16.73 -2.56 -12.61
N ILE A 49 -16.84 -1.35 -13.17
CA ILE A 49 -17.96 -0.91 -14.00
C ILE A 49 -18.04 -1.78 -15.26
N ALA A 50 -16.91 -2.00 -15.94
CA ALA A 50 -16.85 -2.86 -17.11
C ALA A 50 -17.20 -4.32 -16.80
N ALA A 51 -16.65 -4.88 -15.70
CA ALA A 51 -16.89 -6.27 -15.31
C ALA A 51 -18.33 -6.54 -14.86
N SER A 52 -19.02 -5.53 -14.32
CA SER A 52 -20.41 -5.66 -13.85
C SER A 52 -21.45 -5.23 -14.88
N ASP A 53 -21.04 -4.83 -16.08
CA ASP A 53 -21.90 -4.28 -17.15
C ASP A 53 -22.82 -3.15 -16.64
N GLN A 54 -22.29 -2.31 -15.76
CA GLN A 54 -23.00 -1.17 -15.20
C GLN A 54 -22.68 0.12 -15.95
N SER A 55 -23.61 1.07 -15.93
CA SER A 55 -23.28 2.46 -16.26
C SER A 55 -22.62 3.15 -15.06
N VAL A 56 -21.82 4.19 -15.33
CA VAL A 56 -21.24 5.08 -14.32
C VAL A 56 -22.31 5.60 -13.33
N TRP A 57 -23.47 6.00 -13.84
CA TRP A 57 -24.57 6.50 -13.02
C TRP A 57 -25.19 5.44 -12.12
N SER A 58 -25.38 4.21 -12.63
CA SER A 58 -25.90 3.11 -11.82
C SER A 58 -24.91 2.69 -10.74
N TYR A 59 -23.61 2.71 -11.04
CA TYR A 59 -22.55 2.40 -10.10
C TYR A 59 -22.44 3.47 -8.99
N SER A 60 -22.48 4.76 -9.35
CA SER A 60 -22.55 5.83 -8.34
C SER A 60 -23.82 5.70 -7.48
N ALA A 61 -24.98 5.40 -8.08
CA ALA A 61 -26.23 5.28 -7.35
C ALA A 61 -26.25 4.06 -6.40
N SER A 62 -25.67 2.93 -6.81
CA SER A 62 -25.55 1.74 -5.95
C SER A 62 -24.61 2.02 -4.76
N GLY A 63 -23.47 2.66 -5.00
CA GLY A 63 -22.55 3.09 -3.93
C GLY A 63 -23.23 4.03 -2.93
N VAL A 64 -23.99 5.02 -3.39
CA VAL A 64 -24.74 5.92 -2.50
C VAL A 64 -25.76 5.15 -1.66
N ARG A 65 -26.52 4.22 -2.26
CA ARG A 65 -27.49 3.39 -1.53
C ARG A 65 -26.80 2.52 -0.48
N GLN A 66 -25.66 1.90 -0.82
CA GLN A 66 -24.88 1.11 0.13
C GLN A 66 -24.48 1.94 1.37
N TRP A 67 -23.99 3.17 1.17
CA TRP A 67 -23.65 4.07 2.29
C TRP A 67 -24.87 4.52 3.08
N MET A 68 -26.01 4.73 2.43
CA MET A 68 -27.26 5.09 3.10
C MET A 68 -27.77 3.95 3.98
N ASP A 69 -27.84 2.75 3.43
CA ASP A 69 -28.47 1.59 4.06
C ASP A 69 -27.60 1.02 5.18
N ASN A 70 -26.28 0.95 4.96
CA ASN A 70 -25.37 0.33 5.93
C ASN A 70 -24.85 1.31 6.99
N GLU A 71 -24.59 2.57 6.60
CA GLU A 71 -23.85 3.51 7.44
C GLU A 71 -24.67 4.76 7.83
N GLY A 72 -25.91 4.87 7.33
CA GLY A 72 -26.76 6.04 7.56
C GLY A 72 -26.17 7.32 6.98
N ARG A 73 -25.40 7.20 5.90
CA ARG A 73 -24.55 8.26 5.32
C ARG A 73 -25.06 8.63 3.92
N PHE A 74 -25.03 9.92 3.58
CA PHE A 74 -25.55 10.41 2.30
C PHE A 74 -24.61 11.39 1.61
N PHE A 75 -23.74 10.87 0.72
CA PHE A 75 -22.76 11.67 -0.03
C PHE A 75 -22.81 11.44 -1.54
N PRO A 76 -23.93 11.79 -2.20
CA PRO A 76 -24.05 11.58 -3.64
C PRO A 76 -23.05 12.39 -4.45
N VAL A 77 -22.67 13.60 -3.99
CA VAL A 77 -21.66 14.41 -4.72
C VAL A 77 -20.27 13.79 -4.61
N SER A 78 -19.89 13.27 -3.44
CA SER A 78 -18.61 12.55 -3.28
C SER A 78 -18.55 11.32 -4.18
N SER A 79 -19.63 10.52 -4.18
CA SER A 79 -19.71 9.31 -5.00
C SER A 79 -19.66 9.62 -6.50
N ILE A 80 -20.39 10.63 -6.94
CA ILE A 80 -20.38 11.06 -8.36
C ILE A 80 -19.00 11.61 -8.73
N GLU A 81 -18.45 12.57 -7.98
CA GLU A 81 -17.15 13.17 -8.30
C GLU A 81 -16.03 12.12 -8.31
N GLY A 82 -16.00 11.23 -7.31
CA GLY A 82 -15.01 10.16 -7.23
C GLY A 82 -15.13 9.15 -8.36
N VAL A 83 -16.32 8.62 -8.62
CA VAL A 83 -16.52 7.64 -9.70
C VAL A 83 -16.20 8.26 -11.06
N PHE A 84 -16.70 9.46 -11.37
CA PHE A 84 -16.38 10.12 -12.65
C PHE A 84 -14.89 10.43 -12.80
N LEU A 85 -14.21 10.83 -11.73
CA LEU A 85 -12.77 11.11 -11.79
C LEU A 85 -11.99 9.85 -12.17
N PHE A 86 -12.23 8.72 -11.51
CA PHE A 86 -11.48 7.49 -11.75
C PHE A 86 -12.00 6.65 -12.92
N ASP A 87 -13.22 6.91 -13.40
CA ASP A 87 -13.73 6.37 -14.66
C ASP A 87 -13.10 7.07 -15.89
N THR A 88 -12.71 8.34 -15.74
CA THR A 88 -12.16 9.14 -16.84
C THR A 88 -10.63 9.31 -16.80
N VAL A 89 -10.02 9.28 -15.62
CA VAL A 89 -8.57 9.50 -15.44
C VAL A 89 -7.92 8.20 -14.97
N HIS A 90 -7.33 7.47 -15.91
CA HIS A 90 -6.63 6.21 -15.63
C HIS A 90 -5.13 6.38 -15.40
N ASP A 91 -4.55 7.45 -15.95
CA ASP A 91 -3.14 7.75 -15.76
C ASP A 91 -2.87 8.34 -14.37
N ARG A 92 -1.99 7.69 -13.61
CA ARG A 92 -1.59 8.12 -12.26
C ARG A 92 -1.01 9.53 -12.28
N GLY A 93 -0.13 9.83 -13.25
CA GLY A 93 0.53 11.13 -13.37
C GLY A 93 -0.48 12.27 -13.52
N LEU A 94 -1.44 12.11 -14.44
CA LEU A 94 -2.52 13.05 -14.68
C LEU A 94 -3.41 13.23 -13.44
N TYR A 95 -3.78 12.15 -12.76
CA TYR A 95 -4.52 12.22 -11.50
C TYR A 95 -3.78 13.07 -10.45
N LYS A 96 -2.48 12.83 -10.24
CA LYS A 96 -1.68 13.58 -9.28
C LYS A 96 -1.50 15.05 -9.69
N VAL A 97 -1.42 15.36 -10.99
CA VAL A 97 -1.43 16.75 -11.48
C VAL A 97 -2.75 17.45 -11.14
N ILE A 98 -3.89 16.78 -11.35
CA ILE A 98 -5.22 17.31 -10.98
C ILE A 98 -5.28 17.52 -9.46
N GLN A 99 -4.70 16.63 -8.68
CA GLN A 99 -4.65 16.72 -7.21
C GLN A 99 -3.84 17.92 -6.71
N VAL A 100 -2.64 18.13 -7.25
CA VAL A 100 -1.82 19.32 -6.98
C VAL A 100 -2.57 20.60 -7.39
N ALA A 101 -3.15 20.62 -8.60
CA ALA A 101 -3.87 21.78 -9.11
C ALA A 101 -5.08 22.13 -8.24
N THR A 102 -5.90 21.15 -7.87
CA THR A 102 -7.11 21.34 -7.06
C THR A 102 -6.76 21.83 -5.64
N THR A 103 -5.70 21.28 -5.05
CA THR A 103 -5.16 21.72 -3.75
C THR A 103 -4.74 23.19 -3.80
N PHE A 104 -4.00 23.58 -4.84
CA PHE A 104 -3.57 24.98 -5.00
C PHE A 104 -4.76 25.92 -5.29
N ILE A 105 -5.74 25.50 -6.10
CA ILE A 105 -6.96 26.26 -6.38
C ILE A 105 -7.75 26.50 -5.09
N ALA A 106 -7.86 25.52 -4.20
CA ALA A 106 -8.55 25.67 -2.91
C ALA A 106 -7.91 26.78 -2.06
N ALA A 107 -6.58 26.82 -1.94
CA ALA A 107 -5.89 27.88 -1.20
C ALA A 107 -5.93 29.24 -1.92
N ALA A 108 -5.85 29.26 -3.26
CA ALA A 108 -6.01 30.47 -4.04
C ALA A 108 -7.42 31.06 -3.87
N LEU A 109 -8.46 30.22 -3.81
CA LEU A 109 -9.83 30.65 -3.58
C LEU A 109 -10.01 31.23 -2.17
N LEU A 110 -9.39 30.63 -1.15
CA LEU A 110 -9.31 31.22 0.20
C LEU A 110 -8.67 32.61 0.16
N ALA A 111 -7.53 32.75 -0.52
CA ALA A 111 -6.84 34.02 -0.67
C ALA A 111 -7.72 35.08 -1.37
N VAL A 112 -8.47 34.68 -2.41
CA VAL A 112 -9.45 35.55 -3.07
C VAL A 112 -10.59 35.91 -2.11
N PHE A 113 -11.13 34.96 -1.36
CA PHE A 113 -12.17 35.21 -0.36
C PHE A 113 -11.71 36.24 0.68
N ILE A 114 -10.50 36.09 1.22
CA ILE A 114 -9.91 37.05 2.17
C ILE A 114 -9.68 38.40 1.51
N ALA A 115 -9.17 38.45 0.27
CA ALA A 115 -8.98 39.70 -0.46
C ALA A 115 -10.30 40.46 -0.68
N VAL A 116 -11.37 39.73 -0.99
CA VAL A 116 -12.70 40.33 -1.17
C VAL A 116 -13.28 40.76 0.18
N LEU A 117 -13.22 39.91 1.22
CA LEU A 117 -13.74 40.23 2.55
C LEU A 117 -13.07 41.48 3.13
N THR A 118 -11.74 41.54 3.08
CA THR A 118 -10.92 42.64 3.59
C THR A 118 -10.84 43.85 2.67
N ARG A 119 -11.19 43.68 1.39
CA ARG A 119 -10.96 44.66 0.30
C ARG A 119 -9.47 44.99 0.11
N ASP A 120 -8.57 44.08 0.48
CA ASP A 120 -7.13 44.20 0.27
C ASP A 120 -6.54 42.93 -0.36
N ARG A 121 -6.09 43.03 -1.62
CA ARG A 121 -5.45 41.93 -2.35
C ARG A 121 -4.15 41.45 -1.71
N ARG A 122 -3.50 42.29 -0.89
CA ARG A 122 -2.23 41.96 -0.22
C ARG A 122 -2.47 41.04 0.97
N LEU A 123 -3.57 41.24 1.70
CA LEU A 123 -3.98 40.33 2.77
C LEU A 123 -4.40 38.97 2.21
N GLY A 124 -5.06 38.95 1.05
CA GLY A 124 -5.32 37.69 0.33
C GLY A 124 -4.03 36.97 -0.05
N LEU A 125 -3.06 37.67 -0.64
CA LEU A 125 -1.77 37.07 -1.00
C LEU A 125 -0.97 36.61 0.23
N LEU A 126 -1.03 37.35 1.35
CA LEU A 126 -0.43 36.91 2.61
C LEU A 126 -1.07 35.61 3.10
N ALA A 127 -2.40 35.49 2.99
CA ALA A 127 -3.10 34.25 3.32
C ALA A 127 -2.60 33.07 2.49
N LEU A 128 -2.33 33.27 1.20
CA LEU A 128 -1.76 32.23 0.35
C LEU A 128 -0.40 31.78 0.87
N PHE A 129 0.51 32.70 1.22
CA PHE A 129 1.81 32.33 1.80
C PHE A 129 1.68 31.57 3.12
N LEU A 130 0.75 31.98 3.99
CA LEU A 130 0.52 31.31 5.26
C LEU A 130 -0.13 29.92 5.10
N ALA A 131 -0.84 29.68 3.99
CA ALA A 131 -1.47 28.40 3.69
C ALA A 131 -0.49 27.33 3.22
N ILE A 132 0.58 27.71 2.51
CA ILE A 132 1.53 26.77 1.89
C ILE A 132 2.18 25.82 2.93
N PRO A 133 2.63 26.27 4.13
CA PRO A 133 3.12 25.36 5.16
C PRO A 133 2.08 24.31 5.61
N GLY A 134 0.78 24.60 5.44
CA GLY A 134 -0.30 23.66 5.73
C GLY A 134 -0.41 22.52 4.73
N PHE A 135 0.28 22.58 3.59
CA PHE A 135 0.35 21.49 2.61
C PHE A 135 1.35 20.40 3.02
N GLN A 136 1.24 19.97 4.28
CA GLN A 136 2.07 18.94 4.85
C GLN A 136 1.45 17.57 4.61
N LEU A 137 2.22 16.67 4.00
CA LEU A 137 1.86 15.28 3.81
C LEU A 137 2.21 14.47 5.07
N ARG A 138 1.44 13.40 5.29
CA ARG A 138 1.71 12.37 6.30
C ARG A 138 1.73 11.01 5.61
N TYR A 139 2.63 10.14 6.04
CA TYR A 139 2.58 8.72 5.71
C TYR A 139 1.45 8.04 6.53
N TRP A 140 0.21 8.45 6.23
CA TRP A 140 -1.05 8.01 6.83
C TRP A 140 -2.20 8.53 5.93
N TYR A 141 -3.38 8.82 6.50
CA TYR A 141 -4.63 9.16 5.80
C TYR A 141 -4.62 10.65 5.46
N ASP A 142 -3.78 11.01 4.49
CA ASP A 142 -3.56 12.41 4.16
C ASP A 142 -4.44 12.88 2.98
N PRO A 143 -5.28 13.90 3.16
CA PRO A 143 -6.23 14.37 2.15
C PRO A 143 -5.59 15.04 0.93
N ILE A 144 -4.28 15.33 0.96
CA ILE A 144 -3.58 16.03 -0.11
C ILE A 144 -3.08 15.05 -1.16
N HIS A 145 -2.62 13.86 -0.77
CA HIS A 145 -2.08 12.85 -1.70
C HIS A 145 -2.98 11.63 -1.88
N SER A 146 -4.05 11.47 -1.09
CA SER A 146 -5.08 10.43 -1.28
C SER A 146 -6.53 10.95 -1.17
N PHE A 147 -7.51 10.06 -1.34
CA PHE A 147 -8.96 10.26 -1.19
C PHE A 147 -9.62 11.11 -2.29
N GLY A 148 -9.27 10.91 -3.56
CA GLY A 148 -10.07 11.36 -4.71
C GLY A 148 -10.44 12.85 -4.71
N LEU A 149 -9.52 13.73 -4.30
CA LEU A 149 -9.72 15.19 -4.21
C LEU A 149 -10.78 15.65 -3.20
N LEU A 150 -11.29 14.78 -2.33
CA LEU A 150 -12.47 15.02 -1.50
C LEU A 150 -12.41 16.35 -0.74
N LEU A 151 -11.32 16.60 0.00
CA LEU A 151 -11.20 17.75 0.90
C LEU A 151 -10.81 19.04 0.16
N PRO A 152 -9.87 19.03 -0.81
CA PRO A 152 -9.66 20.16 -1.71
C PRO A 152 -10.94 20.60 -2.45
N SER A 153 -11.68 19.66 -3.03
CA SER A 153 -12.94 19.92 -3.74
C SER A 153 -14.02 20.47 -2.80
N LEU A 154 -14.18 19.89 -1.60
CA LEU A 154 -15.09 20.39 -0.57
C LEU A 154 -14.77 21.84 -0.17
N THR A 155 -13.48 22.11 0.06
CA THR A 155 -12.98 23.44 0.46
C THR A 155 -13.28 24.48 -0.63
N ILE A 156 -13.11 24.13 -1.90
CA ILE A 156 -13.47 24.99 -3.04
C ILE A 156 -14.96 25.35 -2.99
N LYS A 157 -15.84 24.37 -2.72
CA LYS A 157 -17.29 24.61 -2.63
C LYS A 157 -17.66 25.48 -1.43
N ILE A 158 -17.07 25.24 -0.25
CA ILE A 158 -17.30 26.04 0.96
C ILE A 158 -16.93 27.50 0.72
N PHE A 159 -15.67 27.78 0.33
CA PHE A 159 -15.23 29.17 0.15
C PHE A 159 -15.80 29.81 -1.13
N GLY A 160 -16.08 29.03 -2.17
CA GLY A 160 -16.75 29.49 -3.38
C GLY A 160 -18.18 29.95 -3.08
N SER A 161 -18.94 29.18 -2.30
CA SER A 161 -20.27 29.57 -1.84
C SER A 161 -20.22 30.84 -1.00
N LEU A 162 -19.34 30.91 0.01
CA LEU A 162 -19.20 32.08 0.88
C LEU A 162 -18.77 33.33 0.10
N LEU A 163 -17.91 33.17 -0.92
CA LEU A 163 -17.50 34.25 -1.81
C LEU A 163 -18.67 34.76 -2.65
N LEU A 164 -19.49 33.87 -3.21
CA LEU A 164 -20.69 34.24 -3.97
C LEU A 164 -21.71 34.99 -3.09
N VAL A 165 -21.92 34.51 -1.85
CA VAL A 165 -22.76 35.19 -0.86
C VAL A 165 -22.23 36.59 -0.55
N LEU A 166 -20.93 36.72 -0.30
CA LEU A 166 -20.29 38.00 -0.01
C LEU A 166 -20.41 38.99 -1.18
N ILE A 167 -20.19 38.54 -2.41
CA ILE A 167 -20.36 39.36 -3.62
C ILE A 167 -21.83 39.74 -3.80
N GLY A 168 -22.76 38.81 -3.52
CA GLY A 168 -24.21 39.03 -3.60
C GLY A 168 -24.70 40.11 -2.64
N LEU A 169 -24.21 40.10 -1.39
CA LEU A 169 -24.52 41.14 -0.39
C LEU A 169 -24.10 42.54 -0.86
N ARG A 170 -22.97 42.60 -1.58
CA ARG A 170 -22.39 43.85 -2.11
C ARG A 170 -22.90 44.23 -3.51
N ALA A 171 -23.73 43.41 -4.15
CA ALA A 171 -24.21 43.69 -5.51
C ALA A 171 -25.14 44.91 -5.53
N THR A 172 -25.03 45.75 -6.56
CA THR A 172 -25.91 46.94 -6.69
C THR A 172 -27.36 46.53 -7.01
N HIS A 173 -27.53 45.60 -7.96
CA HIS A 173 -28.84 45.16 -8.44
C HIS A 173 -29.39 43.95 -7.68
N HIS A 174 -30.67 44.02 -7.28
CA HIS A 174 -31.34 42.96 -6.52
C HIS A 174 -31.39 41.62 -7.28
N ARG A 175 -31.67 41.64 -8.60
CA ARG A 175 -31.68 40.41 -9.43
C ARG A 175 -30.32 39.71 -9.45
N ARG A 176 -29.23 40.47 -9.51
CA ARG A 176 -27.87 39.93 -9.47
C ARG A 176 -27.55 39.35 -8.10
N ALA A 177 -27.92 40.04 -7.03
CA ALA A 177 -27.77 39.54 -5.66
C ALA A 177 -28.51 38.20 -5.49
N PHE A 178 -29.77 38.14 -5.91
CA PHE A 178 -30.59 36.92 -5.86
C PHE A 178 -29.94 35.77 -6.63
N GLY A 179 -29.52 35.99 -7.88
CA GLY A 179 -28.85 34.96 -8.68
C GLY A 179 -27.57 34.44 -8.00
N LEU A 180 -26.77 35.32 -7.39
CA LEU A 180 -25.57 34.92 -6.65
C LEU A 180 -25.90 34.10 -5.39
N PHE A 181 -26.98 34.43 -4.68
CA PHE A 181 -27.43 33.64 -3.52
C PHE A 181 -27.95 32.27 -3.93
N VAL A 182 -28.67 32.17 -5.06
CA VAL A 182 -29.12 30.87 -5.59
C VAL A 182 -27.93 29.99 -5.97
N VAL A 183 -26.99 30.52 -6.76
CA VAL A 183 -25.78 29.75 -7.15
C VAL A 183 -24.94 29.41 -5.92
N GLY A 184 -24.75 30.34 -4.99
CA GLY A 184 -24.03 30.10 -3.74
C GLY A 184 -24.70 29.02 -2.88
N GLY A 185 -26.03 29.02 -2.78
CA GLY A 185 -26.78 28.00 -2.06
C GLY A 185 -26.72 26.62 -2.72
N LEU A 186 -26.73 26.56 -4.06
CA LEU A 186 -26.53 25.30 -4.80
C LEU A 186 -25.12 24.73 -4.58
N VAL A 187 -24.08 25.58 -4.66
CA VAL A 187 -22.69 25.18 -4.37
C VAL A 187 -22.54 24.72 -2.91
N TRP A 188 -23.19 25.40 -1.96
CA TRP A 188 -23.22 24.98 -0.55
C TRP A 188 -23.92 23.62 -0.38
N THR A 189 -25.06 23.44 -1.05
CA THR A 189 -25.78 22.16 -1.03
C THR A 189 -24.91 21.04 -1.59
N ALA A 190 -24.16 21.29 -2.65
CA ALA A 190 -23.19 20.33 -3.16
C ALA A 190 -22.09 20.00 -2.15
N ALA A 191 -21.61 20.98 -1.36
CA ALA A 191 -20.66 20.72 -0.27
C ALA A 191 -21.27 19.83 0.84
N LEU A 192 -22.52 20.09 1.24
CA LEU A 192 -23.25 19.28 2.23
C LEU A 192 -23.45 17.83 1.75
N LEU A 193 -23.68 17.64 0.45
CA LEU A 193 -23.84 16.34 -0.19
C LEU A 193 -22.50 15.65 -0.52
N GLN A 194 -21.37 16.25 -0.15
CA GLN A 194 -20.04 15.70 -0.40
C GLN A 194 -19.40 15.16 0.87
N TYR A 195 -19.41 15.92 1.97
CA TYR A 195 -18.77 15.47 3.21
C TYR A 195 -19.31 16.16 4.45
N GLU A 196 -19.29 15.48 5.61
CA GLU A 196 -19.96 15.93 6.82
C GLU A 196 -19.38 17.23 7.42
N VAL A 197 -18.12 17.54 7.12
CA VAL A 197 -17.45 18.77 7.57
C VAL A 197 -18.22 20.03 7.18
N ALA A 198 -18.92 20.03 6.03
CA ALA A 198 -19.70 21.18 5.60
C ALA A 198 -20.84 21.54 6.57
N PHE A 199 -21.47 20.56 7.23
CA PHE A 199 -22.52 20.81 8.21
C PHE A 199 -21.98 21.57 9.41
N VAL A 200 -20.82 21.15 9.92
CA VAL A 200 -20.26 21.72 11.14
C VAL A 200 -19.65 23.11 10.89
N VAL A 201 -19.19 23.39 9.67
CA VAL A 201 -18.65 24.72 9.29
C VAL A 201 -19.75 25.75 8.98
N CYS A 202 -21.03 25.35 8.87
CA CYS A 202 -22.17 26.23 8.61
C CYS A 202 -22.19 27.55 9.43
N PRO A 203 -21.84 27.59 10.74
CA PRO A 203 -21.85 28.82 11.53
C PRO A 203 -20.97 29.96 10.98
N VAL A 204 -20.02 29.68 10.09
CA VAL A 204 -19.22 30.68 9.37
C VAL A 204 -20.09 31.74 8.67
N VAL A 205 -21.28 31.37 8.19
CA VAL A 205 -22.19 32.33 7.53
C VAL A 205 -22.58 33.48 8.47
N PHE A 206 -22.73 33.24 9.77
CA PHE A 206 -23.09 34.29 10.72
C PHE A 206 -22.00 35.35 10.84
N ALA A 207 -20.73 34.97 10.76
CA ALA A 207 -19.62 35.92 10.76
C ALA A 207 -19.62 36.79 9.50
N VAL A 208 -19.95 36.22 8.33
CA VAL A 208 -20.08 36.97 7.06
C VAL A 208 -21.27 37.93 7.11
N LEU A 209 -22.44 37.47 7.59
CA LEU A 209 -23.63 38.31 7.72
C LEU A 209 -23.43 39.44 8.72
N TRP A 210 -22.76 39.17 9.84
CA TRP A 210 -22.40 40.20 10.82
C TRP A 210 -21.43 41.22 10.23
N HIS A 211 -20.40 40.77 9.51
CA HIS A 211 -19.46 41.66 8.83
C HIS A 211 -20.17 42.62 7.88
N GLU A 212 -21.14 42.12 7.10
CA GLU A 212 -21.91 42.88 6.12
C GLU A 212 -23.24 43.43 6.67
N ARG A 213 -23.38 43.59 8.00
CA ARG A 213 -24.62 44.03 8.69
C ARG A 213 -25.22 45.37 8.23
N ALA A 214 -24.44 46.19 7.53
CA ALA A 214 -24.90 47.45 6.95
C ALA A 214 -25.71 47.25 5.66
N SER A 215 -25.73 46.03 5.11
CA SER A 215 -26.54 45.64 3.96
C SER A 215 -28.03 45.66 4.29
N ASP A 216 -28.88 45.75 3.25
CA ASP A 216 -30.33 45.63 3.39
C ASP A 216 -30.71 44.33 4.11
N ARG A 217 -31.59 44.44 5.12
CA ARG A 217 -32.07 43.29 5.92
C ARG A 217 -32.62 42.18 5.05
N ARG A 218 -33.35 42.50 3.97
CA ARG A 218 -33.87 41.47 3.06
C ARG A 218 -32.75 40.66 2.40
N ARG A 219 -31.63 41.33 2.05
CA ARG A 219 -30.46 40.65 1.47
C ARG A 219 -29.74 39.79 2.49
N LEU A 220 -29.61 40.26 3.73
CA LEU A 220 -29.03 39.46 4.81
C LEU A 220 -29.85 38.19 5.06
N TRP A 221 -31.18 38.29 5.07
CA TRP A 221 -32.07 37.13 5.19
C TRP A 221 -31.91 36.17 4.02
N MET A 222 -31.96 36.64 2.77
CA MET A 222 -31.76 35.78 1.59
C MET A 222 -30.40 35.07 1.60
N ALA A 223 -29.33 35.81 1.94
CA ALA A 223 -27.99 35.27 2.06
C ALA A 223 -27.89 34.19 3.15
N GLY A 224 -28.45 34.44 4.33
CA GLY A 224 -28.49 33.45 5.41
C GLY A 224 -29.32 32.23 5.05
N THR A 225 -30.51 32.43 4.47
CA THR A 225 -31.39 31.34 4.02
C THR A 225 -30.73 30.47 2.97
N ALA A 226 -29.94 31.03 2.05
CA ALA A 226 -29.24 30.27 1.02
C ALA A 226 -28.28 29.20 1.59
N ILE A 227 -27.78 29.39 2.81
CA ILE A 227 -26.87 28.47 3.49
C ILE A 227 -27.60 27.65 4.56
N LEU A 228 -28.37 28.30 5.43
CA LEU A 228 -29.00 27.67 6.60
C LEU A 228 -30.12 26.71 6.22
N LEU A 229 -30.93 27.04 5.21
CA LEU A 229 -32.06 26.20 4.79
C LEU A 229 -31.59 24.83 4.26
N PRO A 230 -30.70 24.73 3.25
CA PRO A 230 -30.23 23.42 2.79
C PRO A 230 -29.47 22.66 3.90
N THR A 231 -28.73 23.35 4.76
CA THR A 231 -28.05 22.71 5.90
C THR A 231 -29.05 22.06 6.84
N PHE A 232 -30.10 22.77 7.25
CA PHE A 232 -31.12 22.25 8.15
C PHE A 232 -31.88 21.09 7.52
N LEU A 233 -32.30 21.20 6.26
CA LEU A 233 -33.05 20.14 5.57
C LEU A 233 -32.22 18.86 5.43
N LEU A 234 -30.96 18.96 5.00
CA LEU A 234 -30.09 17.79 4.83
C LEU A 234 -29.63 17.20 6.16
N ALA A 235 -29.39 18.03 7.18
CA ALA A 235 -29.02 17.52 8.52
C ALA A 235 -30.16 16.68 9.13
N ASN A 236 -31.41 17.15 9.02
CA ASN A 236 -32.57 16.38 9.47
C ASN A 236 -32.76 15.09 8.67
N TYR A 237 -32.53 15.13 7.36
CA TYR A 237 -32.57 13.94 6.52
C TYR A 237 -31.52 12.89 6.94
N ILE A 238 -30.26 13.31 7.14
CA ILE A 238 -29.18 12.42 7.58
C ILE A 238 -29.43 11.90 8.99
N ALA A 239 -29.94 12.72 9.91
CA ALA A 239 -30.32 12.27 11.26
C ALA A 239 -31.39 11.17 11.20
N THR A 240 -32.34 11.28 10.26
CA THR A 240 -33.36 10.24 10.02
C THR A 240 -32.72 8.95 9.50
N LEU A 241 -31.82 9.03 8.50
CA LEU A 241 -31.10 7.86 7.98
C LEU A 241 -30.25 7.17 9.05
N ARG A 242 -29.49 7.95 9.84
CA ARG A 242 -28.68 7.45 10.95
C ARG A 242 -29.52 6.73 12.01
N SER A 243 -30.76 7.15 12.24
CA SER A 243 -31.63 6.50 13.22
C SER A 243 -32.12 5.11 12.81
N SER A 244 -32.06 4.79 11.50
CA SER A 244 -32.48 3.50 10.94
C SER A 244 -31.32 2.58 10.55
N ALA A 245 -30.08 3.09 10.54
CA ALA A 245 -28.90 2.33 10.13
C ALA A 245 -28.21 1.64 11.32
N ASN A 246 -27.45 0.58 11.04
CA ASN A 246 -26.57 -0.08 12.01
C ASN A 246 -25.10 0.07 11.57
N PRO A 247 -24.49 1.25 11.78
CA PRO A 247 -23.18 1.57 11.22
C PRO A 247 -22.08 0.66 11.77
N SER A 248 -21.05 0.43 10.97
CA SER A 248 -19.89 -0.32 11.42
C SER A 248 -19.20 0.39 12.60
N PRO A 249 -18.48 -0.34 13.48
CA PRO A 249 -17.91 0.23 14.69
C PRO A 249 -17.09 1.50 14.45
N GLY A 250 -16.38 1.60 13.32
CA GLY A 250 -15.58 2.77 13.01
C GLY A 250 -16.38 4.06 12.75
N TYR A 251 -17.65 3.96 12.34
CA TYR A 251 -18.53 5.10 12.09
C TYR A 251 -19.57 5.33 13.20
N THR A 252 -19.48 4.55 14.28
CA THR A 252 -20.30 4.77 15.48
C THR A 252 -19.82 6.00 16.25
N THR A 253 -20.78 6.67 16.90
CA THR A 253 -20.54 7.93 17.62
C THR A 253 -20.40 7.66 19.11
N ASN A 254 -19.33 8.15 19.74
CA ASN A 254 -19.12 8.15 21.18
C ASN A 254 -18.93 9.60 21.69
N TRP A 255 -19.69 9.94 22.72
CA TRP A 255 -19.70 11.28 23.34
C TRP A 255 -18.99 11.32 24.69
N ALA A 256 -18.29 10.25 25.08
CA ALA A 256 -17.48 10.23 26.29
C ALA A 256 -16.41 11.33 26.22
N LEU A 257 -16.46 12.28 27.16
CA LEU A 257 -15.56 13.45 27.16
C LEU A 257 -14.09 13.07 27.33
N GLU A 258 -13.82 11.95 28.01
CA GLU A 258 -12.48 11.42 28.23
C GLU A 258 -11.79 10.98 26.93
N ASP A 259 -12.56 10.52 25.94
CA ASP A 259 -12.04 10.16 24.61
C ASP A 259 -12.14 11.36 23.65
N LEU A 260 -13.27 12.05 23.66
CA LEU A 260 -13.56 13.14 22.72
C LEU A 260 -12.58 14.31 22.85
N LEU A 261 -12.25 14.75 24.07
CA LEU A 261 -11.40 15.93 24.26
C LEU A 261 -9.96 15.70 23.80
N PRO A 262 -9.27 14.59 24.17
CA PRO A 262 -7.97 14.26 23.62
C PRO A 262 -7.98 14.14 22.10
N THR A 263 -8.96 13.45 21.51
CA THR A 263 -9.03 13.27 20.05
C THR A 263 -9.24 14.59 19.32
N ALA A 264 -10.11 15.47 19.83
CA ALA A 264 -10.28 16.81 19.27
C ALA A 264 -8.97 17.61 19.36
N PHE A 265 -8.24 17.49 20.47
CA PHE A 265 -6.97 18.17 20.66
C PHE A 265 -5.88 17.64 19.71
N TYR A 266 -5.74 16.32 19.58
CA TYR A 266 -4.82 15.69 18.62
C TYR A 266 -5.12 16.13 17.19
N GLN A 267 -6.39 16.13 16.77
CA GLN A 267 -6.80 16.59 15.45
C GLN A 267 -6.45 18.07 15.22
N LEU A 268 -6.64 18.95 16.22
CA LEU A 268 -6.28 20.37 16.10
C LEU A 268 -4.78 20.59 16.01
N VAL A 269 -4.01 19.93 16.88
CA VAL A 269 -2.55 20.04 16.90
C VAL A 269 -1.95 19.46 15.62
N GLY A 270 -2.42 18.30 15.19
CA GLY A 270 -1.96 17.65 13.97
C GLY A 270 -2.29 18.44 12.69
N ALA A 271 -3.29 19.33 12.71
CA ALA A 271 -3.59 20.24 11.59
C ALA A 271 -2.66 21.48 11.53
N VAL A 272 -1.83 21.72 12.55
CA VAL A 272 -0.87 22.84 12.56
C VAL A 272 0.33 22.50 11.66
N PRO A 273 0.77 23.42 10.78
CA PRO A 273 1.97 23.23 9.97
C PRO A 273 3.21 22.84 10.78
N GLY A 274 3.94 21.82 10.35
CA GLY A 274 5.14 21.31 11.02
C GLY A 274 4.87 20.39 12.22
N SER A 275 3.62 20.21 12.63
CA SER A 275 3.27 19.36 13.80
C SER A 275 3.61 17.89 13.60
N ALA A 276 3.50 17.36 12.38
CA ALA A 276 3.84 15.96 12.12
C ALA A 276 5.33 15.73 12.38
N ALA A 277 6.20 16.64 11.92
CA ALA A 277 7.63 16.57 12.20
C ALA A 277 7.95 16.80 13.69
N LEU A 278 7.23 17.73 14.35
CA LEU A 278 7.45 18.03 15.76
C LEU A 278 7.19 16.80 16.66
N PHE A 279 6.22 15.96 16.30
CA PHE A 279 5.81 14.79 17.07
C PHE A 279 6.16 13.45 16.40
N ALA A 280 6.93 13.47 15.30
CA ALA A 280 7.21 12.29 14.46
C ALA A 280 5.95 11.51 14.02
N GLY A 281 4.84 12.21 13.78
CA GLY A 281 3.56 11.65 13.36
C GLY A 281 3.52 11.38 11.86
N GLY A 282 3.97 10.20 11.43
CA GLY A 282 3.96 9.80 10.01
C GLY A 282 5.01 10.49 9.15
N VAL A 283 6.02 11.11 9.76
CA VAL A 283 7.26 11.67 9.16
C VAL A 283 8.39 11.64 10.21
N PRO A 284 9.68 11.77 9.80
CA PRO A 284 10.80 11.87 10.72
C PRO A 284 10.70 13.09 11.65
N GLY A 285 11.48 13.06 12.74
CA GLY A 285 11.53 14.14 13.70
C GLY A 285 12.01 15.46 13.09
N LEU A 286 11.63 16.57 13.72
CA LEU A 286 12.00 17.93 13.29
C LEU A 286 13.50 18.09 13.05
N PHE A 287 14.34 17.58 13.96
CA PHE A 287 15.79 17.71 13.83
C PHE A 287 16.36 16.87 12.68
N ASP A 288 15.83 15.66 12.47
CA ASP A 288 16.24 14.79 11.36
C ASP A 288 15.94 15.46 10.01
N LEU A 289 14.74 16.03 9.88
CA LEU A 289 14.34 16.76 8.66
C LEU A 289 15.13 18.06 8.45
N LEU A 290 15.62 18.71 9.50
CA LEU A 290 16.47 19.89 9.37
C LEU A 290 17.92 19.55 8.98
N LEU A 291 18.37 18.34 9.31
CA LEU A 291 19.68 17.84 8.91
C LEU A 291 19.68 17.25 7.49
N ASP A 292 18.56 16.67 7.05
CA ASP A 292 18.35 16.19 5.67
C ASP A 292 17.75 17.28 4.76
N ILE A 293 18.55 18.29 4.42
CA ILE A 293 18.10 19.41 3.58
C ILE A 293 17.92 18.96 2.14
N ARG A 294 16.68 19.04 1.63
CA ARG A 294 16.35 18.72 0.24
C ARG A 294 16.14 19.97 -0.59
N LEU A 295 16.45 19.88 -1.88
CA LEU A 295 16.37 21.01 -2.82
C LEU A 295 14.96 21.63 -2.86
N VAL A 296 13.93 20.79 -2.83
CA VAL A 296 12.52 21.21 -2.87
C VAL A 296 12.16 22.06 -1.63
N GLY A 297 12.55 21.61 -0.43
CA GLY A 297 12.34 22.36 0.80
C GLY A 297 13.10 23.68 0.82
N LEU A 298 14.33 23.71 0.31
CA LEU A 298 15.15 24.93 0.21
C LEU A 298 14.51 25.96 -0.74
N ILE A 299 14.05 25.55 -1.92
CA ILE A 299 13.37 26.43 -2.89
C ILE A 299 12.11 27.02 -2.26
N ALA A 300 11.29 26.19 -1.61
CA ALA A 300 10.08 26.65 -0.94
C ALA A 300 10.39 27.66 0.16
N ALA A 301 11.38 27.37 1.02
CA ALA A 301 11.78 28.23 2.13
C ALA A 301 12.27 29.61 1.65
N ILE A 302 13.14 29.65 0.64
CA ILE A 302 13.66 30.89 0.06
C ILE A 302 12.52 31.69 -0.59
N ALA A 303 11.70 31.06 -1.42
CA ALA A 303 10.62 31.73 -2.14
C ALA A 303 9.55 32.27 -1.17
N GLY A 304 9.10 31.44 -0.21
CA GLY A 304 8.10 31.82 0.79
C GLY A 304 8.58 32.89 1.75
N GLY A 305 9.79 32.72 2.32
CA GLY A 305 10.38 33.68 3.25
C GLY A 305 10.64 35.04 2.60
N THR A 306 11.17 35.05 1.37
CA THR A 306 11.41 36.28 0.60
C THR A 306 10.09 36.96 0.24
N GLY A 307 9.10 36.19 -0.20
CA GLY A 307 7.78 36.70 -0.56
C GLY A 307 7.09 37.43 0.59
N ILE A 308 7.14 36.86 1.81
CA ILE A 308 6.60 37.50 3.01
C ILE A 308 7.39 38.75 3.39
N ALA A 309 8.73 38.68 3.40
CA ALA A 309 9.57 39.82 3.78
C ALA A 309 9.31 41.04 2.89
N ILE A 310 9.02 40.81 1.61
CA ILE A 310 8.68 41.84 0.61
C ILE A 310 7.23 42.32 0.76
N LEU A 311 6.28 41.43 1.05
CA LEU A 311 4.86 41.75 1.14
C LEU A 311 4.48 42.49 2.43
N LEU A 312 5.09 42.13 3.56
CA LEU A 312 4.79 42.67 4.90
C LEU A 312 4.74 44.21 4.98
N PRO A 313 5.72 44.98 4.44
CA PRO A 313 5.68 46.44 4.48
C PRO A 313 4.54 47.09 3.70
N MET A 314 3.88 46.34 2.82
CA MET A 314 2.81 46.85 1.96
C MET A 314 1.41 46.63 2.54
N LEU A 315 1.30 45.84 3.60
CA LEU A 315 0.01 45.48 4.19
C LEU A 315 -0.69 46.72 4.76
N ARG A 316 -2.00 46.79 4.56
CA ARG A 316 -2.86 47.79 5.20
C ARG A 316 -3.72 47.09 6.23
N LEU A 317 -3.86 47.72 7.39
CA LEU A 317 -4.66 47.16 8.46
C LEU A 317 -6.14 47.22 8.09
N PRO A 318 -6.85 46.09 8.14
CA PRO A 318 -8.28 46.09 7.92
C PRO A 318 -8.99 46.71 9.13
N ALA A 319 -10.25 47.11 8.95
CA ALA A 319 -11.07 47.59 10.06
C ALA A 319 -11.24 46.48 11.13
N THR A 320 -11.35 46.88 12.41
CA THR A 320 -11.52 45.94 13.54
C THR A 320 -12.67 44.95 13.33
N LEU A 321 -13.81 45.41 12.76
CA LEU A 321 -14.93 44.54 12.40
C LEU A 321 -14.53 43.39 11.46
N THR A 322 -13.67 43.69 10.48
CA THR A 322 -13.16 42.69 9.54
C THR A 322 -12.20 41.73 10.23
N ALA A 323 -11.33 42.22 11.12
CA ALA A 323 -10.41 41.38 11.87
C ALA A 323 -11.17 40.42 12.82
N VAL A 324 -12.25 40.89 13.47
CA VAL A 324 -13.14 40.04 14.29
C VAL A 324 -13.88 39.02 13.43
N ALA A 325 -14.34 39.41 12.23
CA ALA A 325 -14.97 38.46 11.31
C ALA A 325 -13.98 37.37 10.86
N LEU A 326 -12.74 37.74 10.50
CA LEU A 326 -11.68 36.77 10.20
C LEU A 326 -11.42 35.84 11.38
N LEU A 327 -11.31 36.37 12.60
CA LEU A 327 -11.14 35.55 13.81
C LEU A 327 -12.28 34.53 13.95
N ALA A 328 -13.54 34.96 13.83
CA ALA A 328 -14.70 34.08 13.96
C ALA A 328 -14.75 33.01 12.86
N ILE A 329 -14.49 33.38 11.60
CA ILE A 329 -14.43 32.45 10.47
C ILE A 329 -13.31 31.43 10.68
N GLY A 330 -12.11 31.91 11.02
CA GLY A 330 -10.94 31.06 11.26
C GLY A 330 -11.15 30.09 12.40
N THR A 331 -11.69 30.54 13.53
CA THR A 331 -12.05 29.65 14.65
C THR A 331 -13.05 28.59 14.22
N ALA A 332 -14.11 28.96 13.49
CA ALA A 332 -15.12 27.99 13.07
C ALA A 332 -14.54 26.94 12.10
N VAL A 333 -13.76 27.36 11.09
CA VAL A 333 -13.16 26.45 10.10
C VAL A 333 -12.03 25.59 10.71
N PHE A 334 -11.29 26.10 11.71
CA PHE A 334 -10.23 25.35 12.37
C PHE A 334 -10.75 24.37 13.43
N VAL A 335 -11.67 24.83 14.29
CA VAL A 335 -12.09 24.09 15.49
C VAL A 335 -13.22 23.11 15.20
N LEU A 336 -14.25 23.52 14.48
CA LEU A 336 -15.47 22.72 14.34
C LEU A 336 -15.25 21.38 13.61
N PRO A 337 -14.42 21.27 12.56
CA PRO A 337 -14.13 19.98 11.95
C PRO A 337 -13.46 18.98 12.91
N ALA A 338 -12.65 19.45 13.87
CA ALA A 338 -12.05 18.55 14.88
C ALA A 338 -13.10 17.90 15.77
N VAL A 339 -14.14 18.66 16.13
CA VAL A 339 -15.25 18.14 16.95
C VAL A 339 -15.97 17.02 16.21
N ALA A 340 -16.17 17.15 14.89
CA ALA A 340 -16.81 16.10 14.10
C ALA A 340 -16.01 14.78 14.16
N ILE A 341 -14.70 14.86 13.95
CA ILE A 341 -13.80 13.68 13.98
C ILE A 341 -13.74 13.06 15.37
N ALA A 342 -13.66 13.88 16.41
CA ALA A 342 -13.53 13.44 17.79
C ALA A 342 -14.71 12.64 18.33
N THR A 343 -15.84 12.62 17.61
CA THR A 343 -17.01 11.83 17.99
C THR A 343 -16.98 10.39 17.47
N SER A 344 -16.07 10.04 16.55
CA SER A 344 -15.98 8.68 16.00
C SER A 344 -15.10 7.79 16.88
N ILE A 345 -15.59 6.58 17.19
CA ILE A 345 -14.85 5.59 17.98
C ILE A 345 -13.49 5.25 17.34
N ARG A 346 -13.45 5.11 16.01
CA ARG A 346 -12.21 4.81 15.28
C ARG A 346 -11.14 5.86 15.53
N TRP A 347 -11.51 7.13 15.42
CA TRP A 347 -10.55 8.22 15.57
C TRP A 347 -10.18 8.47 17.03
N GLN A 348 -11.04 8.07 17.97
CA GLN A 348 -10.70 8.05 19.39
C GLN A 348 -9.59 7.05 19.71
N SER A 349 -9.51 5.90 19.00
CA SER A 349 -8.45 4.92 19.20
C SER A 349 -7.22 5.12 18.32
N GLU A 350 -7.37 5.69 17.11
CA GLU A 350 -6.28 5.80 16.13
C GLU A 350 -5.52 7.13 16.17
N LEU A 351 -6.15 8.25 16.57
CA LEU A 351 -5.46 9.55 16.54
C LEU A 351 -4.48 9.72 17.70
N GLY A 352 -3.27 10.16 17.35
CA GLY A 352 -2.21 10.51 18.29
C GLY A 352 -1.51 11.82 17.92
N TRP A 353 -0.42 12.13 18.62
CA TRP A 353 0.35 13.36 18.41
C TRP A 353 0.92 13.46 16.99
N GLY A 354 0.81 14.65 16.38
CA GLY A 354 1.30 14.92 15.02
C GLY A 354 0.43 14.37 13.88
N LEU A 355 -0.55 13.52 14.21
CA LEU A 355 -1.47 12.91 13.26
C LEU A 355 -2.75 13.74 13.19
N ALA A 356 -3.33 13.80 11.99
CA ALA A 356 -4.63 14.38 11.79
C ALA A 356 -5.29 13.71 10.59
N TYR A 357 -6.57 13.39 10.74
CA TYR A 357 -7.38 12.80 9.67
C TYR A 357 -7.83 13.87 8.67
N LEU A 358 -8.60 13.45 7.67
CA LEU A 358 -8.99 14.21 6.48
C LEU A 358 -9.28 15.71 6.68
N PRO A 359 -10.04 16.18 7.68
CA PRO A 359 -10.33 17.61 7.78
C PRO A 359 -9.11 18.50 8.03
N ALA A 360 -7.94 17.92 8.35
CA ALA A 360 -6.68 18.61 8.54
C ALA A 360 -6.41 19.64 7.44
N PHE A 361 -6.67 19.31 6.17
CA PHE A 361 -6.50 20.24 5.06
C PHE A 361 -7.35 21.51 5.22
N THR A 362 -8.65 21.35 5.47
CA THR A 362 -9.58 22.47 5.69
C THR A 362 -9.22 23.23 6.96
N GLN A 363 -8.80 22.53 8.01
CA GLN A 363 -8.39 23.12 9.28
C GLN A 363 -7.13 23.97 9.14
N SER A 364 -6.10 23.51 8.43
CA SER A 364 -4.88 24.31 8.18
C SER A 364 -5.23 25.62 7.46
N LEU A 365 -6.18 25.61 6.53
CA LEU A 365 -6.70 26.84 5.92
C LEU A 365 -7.50 27.71 6.91
N GLY A 366 -8.31 27.10 7.78
CA GLY A 366 -8.98 27.81 8.88
C GLY A 366 -7.99 28.48 9.84
N LEU A 367 -6.89 27.82 10.16
CA LEU A 367 -5.81 28.34 10.98
C LEU A 367 -5.16 29.57 10.35
N VAL A 368 -4.99 29.60 9.03
CA VAL A 368 -4.51 30.79 8.31
C VAL A 368 -5.44 31.98 8.54
N VAL A 369 -6.75 31.79 8.37
CA VAL A 369 -7.74 32.86 8.60
C VAL A 369 -7.69 33.32 10.06
N LEU A 370 -7.56 32.38 11.00
CA LEU A 370 -7.45 32.65 12.43
C LEU A 370 -6.22 33.50 12.75
N VAL A 371 -5.04 33.08 12.30
CA VAL A 371 -3.76 33.79 12.49
C VAL A 371 -3.82 35.19 11.88
N LEU A 372 -4.43 35.35 10.71
CA LEU A 372 -4.63 36.67 10.11
C LEU A 372 -5.57 37.55 10.93
N GLY A 373 -6.68 37.01 11.44
CA GLY A 373 -7.61 37.73 12.31
C GLY A 373 -6.93 38.20 13.60
N VAL A 374 -6.24 37.30 14.30
CA VAL A 374 -5.47 37.60 15.51
C VAL A 374 -4.39 38.64 15.23
N GLY A 375 -3.58 38.43 14.18
CA GLY A 375 -2.52 39.35 13.80
C GLY A 375 -3.03 40.75 13.49
N CYS A 376 -4.14 40.87 12.75
CA CYS A 376 -4.77 42.17 12.48
C CYS A 376 -5.26 42.87 13.75
N LEU A 377 -5.83 42.13 14.71
CA LEU A 377 -6.27 42.68 16.00
C LEU A 377 -5.09 43.16 16.85
N ILE A 378 -4.03 42.35 16.97
CA ILE A 378 -2.82 42.70 17.70
C ILE A 378 -2.19 43.97 17.12
N ILE A 379 -1.99 44.02 15.80
CA ILE A 379 -1.38 45.19 15.16
C ILE A 379 -2.28 46.42 15.32
N THR A 380 -3.61 46.28 15.23
CA THR A 380 -4.54 47.37 15.48
C THR A 380 -4.42 47.88 16.92
N ALA A 381 -4.37 46.99 17.91
CA ALA A 381 -4.20 47.35 19.31
C ALA A 381 -2.87 48.08 19.55
N VAL A 382 -1.76 47.56 19.01
CA VAL A 382 -0.44 48.20 19.08
C VAL A 382 -0.45 49.57 18.43
N SER A 383 -1.05 49.71 17.23
CA SER A 383 -1.13 50.99 16.52
C SER A 383 -1.91 52.04 17.31
N ARG A 384 -2.96 51.63 18.01
CA ARG A 384 -3.74 52.50 18.90
C ARG A 384 -2.95 52.90 20.13
N SER A 385 -2.23 51.96 20.76
CA SER A 385 -1.37 52.24 21.90
C SER A 385 -0.23 53.20 21.54
N VAL A 386 0.37 53.04 20.36
CA VAL A 386 1.36 53.99 19.81
C VAL A 386 0.73 55.36 19.59
N GLY A 387 -0.46 55.42 18.99
CA GLY A 387 -1.20 56.68 18.78
C GLY A 387 -1.56 57.39 20.09
N LEU A 388 -1.76 56.64 21.17
CA LEU A 388 -1.97 57.14 22.53
C LEU A 388 -0.66 57.47 23.28
N GLY A 389 0.50 57.26 22.67
CA GLY A 389 1.81 57.51 23.29
C GLY A 389 2.24 56.49 24.35
N LEU A 390 1.51 55.37 24.48
CA LEU A 390 1.81 54.32 25.46
C LEU A 390 3.00 53.43 25.03
N ILE A 391 3.31 53.41 23.73
CA ILE A 391 4.38 52.59 23.14
C ILE A 391 5.15 53.44 22.13
N HIS A 392 6.48 53.43 22.18
CA HIS A 392 7.32 54.08 21.18
C HIS A 392 7.44 53.22 19.91
N LEU A 393 7.44 53.85 18.74
CA LEU A 393 7.66 53.16 17.47
C LEU A 393 9.09 52.62 17.41
N PRO A 394 9.28 51.36 16.98
CA PRO A 394 10.61 50.81 16.83
C PRO A 394 11.40 51.58 15.75
N PRO A 395 12.72 51.76 15.94
CA PRO A 395 13.58 52.43 14.96
C PRO A 395 13.62 51.67 13.64
N VAL A 396 14.06 52.35 12.58
CA VAL A 396 14.01 51.82 11.20
C VAL A 396 14.74 50.47 11.06
N GLY A 397 15.90 50.32 11.73
CA GLY A 397 16.64 49.05 11.75
C GLY A 397 15.82 47.88 12.30
N THR A 398 15.09 48.10 13.40
CA THR A 398 14.22 47.08 14.00
C THR A 398 13.09 46.66 13.07
N ARG A 399 12.55 47.57 12.23
CA ARG A 399 11.52 47.22 11.25
C ARG A 399 12.04 46.30 10.15
N PHE A 400 13.32 46.44 9.77
CA PHE A 400 13.96 45.53 8.82
C PHE A 400 14.18 44.15 9.47
N THR A 401 14.67 44.11 10.71
CA THR A 401 14.81 42.87 11.48
C THR A 401 13.48 42.12 11.63
N ILE A 402 12.38 42.83 11.93
CA ILE A 402 11.03 42.23 12.01
C ILE A 402 10.63 41.55 10.69
N ARG A 403 10.95 42.14 9.54
CA ARG A 403 10.65 41.53 8.22
C ARG A 403 11.44 40.26 8.00
N ILE A 404 12.73 40.25 8.37
CA ILE A 404 13.58 39.07 8.28
C ILE A 404 13.04 37.97 9.19
N ILE A 405 12.72 38.29 10.45
CA ILE A 405 12.16 37.33 11.41
C ILE A 405 10.84 36.76 10.89
N ALA A 406 9.95 37.61 10.35
CA ALA A 406 8.71 37.15 9.75
C ALA A 406 8.95 36.22 8.54
N GLY A 407 9.89 36.57 7.65
CA GLY A 407 10.30 35.70 6.55
C GLY A 407 10.84 34.35 7.04
N LEU A 408 11.74 34.37 8.03
CA LEU A 408 12.32 33.16 8.63
C LEU A 408 11.26 32.29 9.34
N SER A 409 10.28 32.90 10.00
CA SER A 409 9.19 32.19 10.68
C SER A 409 8.32 31.35 9.75
N ILE A 410 8.37 31.63 8.44
CA ILE A 410 7.65 30.86 7.41
C ILE A 410 8.62 30.01 6.59
N ALA A 411 9.82 30.51 6.31
CA ALA A 411 10.87 29.74 5.65
C ALA A 411 11.20 28.44 6.40
N LEU A 412 11.26 28.48 7.74
CA LEU A 412 11.57 27.31 8.55
C LEU A 412 10.49 26.22 8.47
N PRO A 413 9.18 26.50 8.71
CA PRO A 413 8.13 25.51 8.46
C PRO A 413 8.10 24.99 7.01
N LEU A 414 8.34 25.86 6.01
CA LEU A 414 8.40 25.42 4.60
C LEU A 414 9.55 24.46 4.33
N LEU A 415 10.71 24.69 4.94
CA LEU A 415 11.85 23.78 4.83
C LEU A 415 11.50 22.41 5.41
N VAL A 416 10.96 22.39 6.63
CA VAL A 416 10.58 21.16 7.35
C VAL A 416 9.50 20.40 6.58
N VAL A 417 8.45 21.09 6.16
CA VAL A 417 7.33 20.49 5.42
C VAL A 417 7.79 20.02 4.04
N GLY A 418 8.63 20.77 3.33
CA GLY A 418 9.16 20.36 2.03
C GLY A 418 10.03 19.11 2.12
N ASN A 419 10.89 19.02 3.14
CA ASN A 419 11.71 17.82 3.37
C ASN A 419 10.83 16.62 3.78
N GLY A 420 9.87 16.83 4.69
CA GLY A 420 8.92 15.81 5.12
C GLY A 420 8.05 15.28 3.98
N ASN A 421 7.54 16.16 3.11
CA ASN A 421 6.73 15.77 1.96
C ASN A 421 7.52 14.89 0.98
N GLN A 422 8.80 15.25 0.72
CA GLN A 422 9.65 14.41 -0.12
C GLN A 422 9.94 13.07 0.55
N TRP A 423 10.19 13.04 1.87
CA TRP A 423 10.34 11.79 2.59
C TRP A 423 9.11 10.89 2.46
N VAL A 424 7.89 11.42 2.60
CA VAL A 424 6.64 10.66 2.42
C VAL A 424 6.57 10.06 1.01
N ALA A 425 6.91 10.84 -0.02
CA ALA A 425 6.92 10.35 -1.39
C ALA A 425 7.93 9.22 -1.61
N ASP A 426 9.10 9.31 -0.97
CA ASP A 426 10.13 8.27 -1.03
C ASP A 426 9.69 6.99 -0.29
N GLN A 427 9.06 7.10 0.89
CA GLN A 427 8.52 5.94 1.61
C GLN A 427 7.44 5.20 0.80
N LEU A 428 6.66 5.94 0.02
CA LEU A 428 5.62 5.38 -0.84
C LEU A 428 6.15 4.89 -2.20
N ALA A 429 7.45 5.01 -2.47
CA ALA A 429 8.02 4.64 -3.77
C ALA A 429 7.87 3.14 -4.07
N GLY A 430 7.95 2.27 -3.05
CA GLY A 430 7.74 0.82 -3.23
C GLY A 430 6.36 0.48 -3.79
N LEU A 431 5.31 1.07 -3.20
CA LEU A 431 3.92 0.91 -3.71
C LEU A 431 3.75 1.48 -5.12
N ARG A 432 4.46 2.57 -5.46
CA ARG A 432 4.47 3.09 -6.84
C ARG A 432 5.11 2.10 -7.79
N ASN A 433 6.27 1.56 -7.44
CA ASN A 433 6.97 0.58 -8.26
C ASN A 433 6.11 -0.67 -8.46
N GLN A 434 5.44 -1.16 -7.41
CA GLN A 434 4.50 -2.28 -7.49
C GLN A 434 3.36 -2.01 -8.49
N GLN A 435 2.72 -0.84 -8.40
CA GLN A 435 1.67 -0.44 -9.34
C GLN A 435 2.18 -0.35 -10.78
N GLU A 436 3.29 0.38 -11.00
CA GLU A 436 3.86 0.61 -12.33
C GLU A 436 4.35 -0.69 -12.97
N THR A 437 4.92 -1.61 -12.17
CA THR A 437 5.31 -2.94 -12.63
C THR A 437 4.08 -3.76 -13.02
N THR A 438 2.99 -3.71 -12.23
CA THR A 438 1.74 -4.45 -12.53
C THR A 438 1.10 -3.99 -13.83
N ASP A 439 0.97 -2.67 -13.99
CA ASP A 439 0.44 -2.06 -15.21
C ASP A 439 1.32 -2.39 -16.43
N ALA A 440 2.63 -2.37 -16.25
CA ALA A 440 3.57 -2.76 -17.29
C ALA A 440 3.47 -4.25 -17.63
N ALA A 441 3.35 -5.13 -16.65
CA ALA A 441 3.22 -6.57 -16.87
C ALA A 441 1.96 -6.89 -17.70
N ILE A 442 0.83 -6.28 -17.37
CA ILE A 442 -0.42 -6.48 -18.12
C ILE A 442 -0.27 -5.93 -19.55
N SER A 443 0.20 -4.68 -19.70
CA SER A 443 0.31 -4.04 -21.02
C SER A 443 1.35 -4.67 -21.95
N ASN A 444 2.36 -5.36 -21.41
CA ASN A 444 3.35 -6.12 -22.18
C ASN A 444 2.92 -7.57 -22.45
N GLY A 445 1.70 -7.96 -22.10
CA GLY A 445 1.18 -9.31 -22.35
C GLY A 445 1.80 -10.39 -21.45
N PHE A 446 2.42 -10.02 -20.32
CA PHE A 446 2.97 -11.00 -19.38
C PHE A 446 1.89 -11.93 -18.83
N PHE A 447 0.72 -11.37 -18.51
CA PHE A 447 -0.42 -12.17 -18.04
C PHE A 447 -1.02 -13.07 -19.13
N ASP A 448 -0.77 -12.79 -20.42
CA ASP A 448 -1.28 -13.64 -21.52
C ASP A 448 -0.64 -15.04 -21.52
N LEU A 449 0.47 -15.21 -20.80
CA LEU A 449 1.13 -16.51 -20.60
C LEU A 449 0.26 -17.51 -19.83
N ALA A 450 -0.66 -17.03 -18.98
CA ALA A 450 -1.65 -17.89 -18.34
C ALA A 450 -2.73 -18.39 -19.33
N GLY A 451 -2.98 -17.62 -20.40
CA GLY A 451 -4.03 -17.88 -21.38
C GLY A 451 -5.44 -17.53 -20.88
N GLU A 452 -6.37 -17.40 -21.82
CA GLU A 452 -7.78 -17.11 -21.53
C GLU A 452 -8.46 -18.26 -20.78
N GLY A 453 -9.36 -17.93 -19.86
CA GLY A 453 -10.13 -18.92 -19.09
C GLY A 453 -9.29 -19.75 -18.11
N SER A 454 -8.11 -19.26 -17.72
CA SER A 454 -7.25 -19.89 -16.73
C SER A 454 -7.55 -19.43 -15.30
N THR A 455 -7.05 -20.18 -14.32
CA THR A 455 -7.07 -19.78 -12.91
C THR A 455 -5.65 -19.49 -12.44
N VAL A 456 -5.41 -18.29 -11.93
CA VAL A 456 -4.12 -17.83 -11.40
C VAL A 456 -4.18 -17.80 -9.89
N VAL A 457 -3.28 -18.54 -9.25
CA VAL A 457 -3.04 -18.51 -7.80
C VAL A 457 -1.93 -17.50 -7.54
N ALA A 458 -2.31 -16.33 -7.01
CA ALA A 458 -1.45 -15.16 -6.86
C ALA A 458 -0.89 -15.05 -5.43
N SER A 459 0.39 -15.34 -5.27
CA SER A 459 1.18 -15.08 -4.07
C SER A 459 1.73 -13.65 -4.11
N VAL A 460 1.10 -12.73 -3.37
CA VAL A 460 1.48 -11.31 -3.30
C VAL A 460 2.13 -10.94 -1.98
N SER A 461 2.92 -9.87 -1.98
CA SER A 461 3.64 -9.39 -0.79
C SER A 461 2.71 -8.97 0.36
N ALA A 462 3.22 -8.93 1.59
CA ALA A 462 2.47 -8.50 2.77
C ALA A 462 2.00 -7.04 2.62
N GLY A 463 0.69 -6.81 2.74
CA GLY A 463 0.04 -5.53 2.38
C GLY A 463 -0.70 -5.57 1.04
N GLY A 464 -0.45 -6.61 0.23
CA GLY A 464 -1.24 -7.00 -0.94
C GLY A 464 -1.02 -6.13 -2.17
N ASN A 465 -0.78 -6.76 -3.33
CA ASN A 465 -0.98 -6.10 -4.61
C ASN A 465 -2.46 -6.23 -5.03
N GLU A 466 -3.22 -5.17 -4.77
CA GLU A 466 -4.66 -5.11 -5.06
C GLU A 466 -4.97 -5.02 -6.56
N TYR A 467 -3.99 -4.72 -7.41
CA TYR A 467 -4.17 -4.66 -8.86
C TYR A 467 -4.14 -6.04 -9.52
N VAL A 468 -3.67 -7.07 -8.82
CA VAL A 468 -3.72 -8.47 -9.28
C VAL A 468 -5.10 -9.04 -8.95
N ASN A 469 -6.10 -8.67 -9.75
CA ASN A 469 -7.45 -9.22 -9.70
C ASN A 469 -8.04 -9.34 -11.12
N ALA A 470 -9.02 -10.23 -11.28
CA ALA A 470 -9.60 -10.57 -12.58
C ALA A 470 -10.17 -9.36 -13.32
N ALA A 471 -10.92 -8.49 -12.64
CA ALA A 471 -11.56 -7.33 -13.26
C ALA A 471 -10.51 -6.34 -13.79
N TYR A 472 -9.52 -6.00 -12.97
CA TYR A 472 -8.47 -5.05 -13.33
C TYR A 472 -7.57 -5.55 -14.46
N VAL A 473 -7.10 -6.80 -14.36
CA VAL A 473 -6.24 -7.43 -15.38
C VAL A 473 -6.95 -7.49 -16.73
N THR A 474 -8.20 -7.94 -16.76
CA THR A 474 -8.99 -8.03 -18.00
C THR A 474 -9.24 -6.65 -18.60
N TRP A 475 -9.66 -5.67 -17.78
CA TRP A 475 -9.94 -4.31 -18.25
C TRP A 475 -8.70 -3.60 -18.82
N ARG A 476 -7.52 -3.86 -18.26
CA ARG A 476 -6.24 -3.34 -18.76
C ARG A 476 -5.73 -4.03 -20.03
N GLY A 477 -6.41 -5.07 -20.51
CA GLY A 477 -6.08 -5.77 -21.75
C GLY A 477 -5.38 -7.12 -21.57
N GLY A 478 -5.36 -7.67 -20.36
CA GLY A 478 -4.91 -9.05 -20.11
C GLY A 478 -5.95 -10.11 -20.51
N PRO A 479 -5.72 -11.38 -20.15
CA PRO A 479 -6.55 -12.51 -20.61
C PRO A 479 -7.99 -12.43 -20.09
N ALA A 480 -8.94 -12.74 -20.97
CA ALA A 480 -10.36 -12.80 -20.61
C ALA A 480 -10.69 -14.03 -19.76
N ASN A 481 -11.77 -13.93 -18.96
CA ASN A 481 -12.28 -15.00 -18.09
C ASN A 481 -11.25 -15.54 -17.08
N LEU A 482 -10.29 -14.72 -16.70
CA LEU A 482 -9.30 -15.03 -15.67
C LEU A 482 -10.00 -15.17 -14.31
N ASN A 483 -9.63 -16.21 -13.55
CA ASN A 483 -9.98 -16.31 -12.14
C ASN A 483 -8.72 -16.16 -11.30
N VAL A 484 -8.73 -15.24 -10.34
CA VAL A 484 -7.56 -14.95 -9.50
C VAL A 484 -7.87 -15.37 -8.08
N LEU A 485 -7.09 -16.32 -7.56
CA LEU A 485 -7.17 -16.85 -6.21
C LEU A 485 -5.94 -16.40 -5.42
N ARG A 486 -6.07 -16.25 -4.09
CA ARG A 486 -4.93 -15.99 -3.20
C ARG A 486 -4.29 -17.26 -2.65
N GLU A 487 -5.05 -18.35 -2.66
CA GLU A 487 -4.66 -19.65 -2.13
C GLU A 487 -4.98 -20.74 -3.14
N MET A 488 -4.29 -21.87 -3.04
CA MET A 488 -4.57 -23.04 -3.88
C MET A 488 -6.02 -23.51 -3.66
N PRO A 489 -6.77 -23.82 -4.73
CA PRO A 489 -8.13 -24.34 -4.59
C PRO A 489 -8.12 -25.70 -3.88
N THR A 490 -9.12 -25.94 -3.04
CA THR A 490 -9.27 -27.20 -2.28
C THR A 490 -9.61 -28.40 -3.16
N VAL A 491 -10.18 -28.16 -4.34
CA VAL A 491 -10.51 -29.16 -5.35
C VAL A 491 -9.73 -28.81 -6.61
N ALA A 492 -8.63 -29.51 -6.82
CA ALA A 492 -7.86 -29.39 -8.04
C ALA A 492 -7.26 -30.75 -8.44
N GLU A 493 -7.55 -31.14 -9.67
CA GLU A 493 -7.31 -32.48 -10.20
C GLU A 493 -6.39 -32.44 -11.43
N PRO A 494 -5.63 -33.52 -11.67
CA PRO A 494 -4.88 -33.67 -12.92
C PRO A 494 -5.84 -33.69 -14.12
N CYS A 495 -5.62 -32.78 -15.07
CA CYS A 495 -6.44 -32.65 -16.28
C CYS A 495 -5.64 -32.79 -17.58
N GLY A 496 -4.37 -33.18 -17.46
CA GLY A 496 -3.47 -33.41 -18.57
C GLY A 496 -2.09 -33.82 -18.06
N GLN A 497 -1.17 -34.04 -18.98
CA GLN A 497 0.22 -34.35 -18.63
C GLN A 497 0.87 -33.12 -17.98
N PHE A 498 1.37 -33.28 -16.75
CA PHE A 498 1.95 -32.21 -15.92
C PHE A 498 1.06 -30.97 -15.85
N ARG A 499 -0.24 -31.18 -15.64
CA ARG A 499 -1.24 -30.11 -15.62
C ARG A 499 -2.30 -30.37 -14.57
N ILE A 500 -2.45 -29.41 -13.67
CA ILE A 500 -3.54 -29.36 -12.68
C ILE A 500 -4.60 -28.36 -13.15
N CYS A 501 -5.87 -28.72 -12.99
CA CYS A 501 -7.00 -27.85 -13.22
C CYS A 501 -7.85 -27.68 -11.97
N ASP A 502 -8.60 -26.58 -11.91
CA ASP A 502 -9.65 -26.39 -10.92
C ASP A 502 -10.91 -27.24 -11.21
N ALA A 503 -11.93 -27.11 -10.35
CA ALA A 503 -13.20 -27.83 -10.46
C ALA A 503 -13.96 -27.56 -11.77
N GLU A 504 -13.71 -26.43 -12.44
CA GLU A 504 -14.29 -26.08 -13.74
C GLU A 504 -13.45 -26.59 -14.92
N GLY A 505 -12.34 -27.27 -14.66
CA GLY A 505 -11.42 -27.79 -15.69
C GLY A 505 -10.49 -26.73 -16.27
N ARG A 506 -10.29 -25.59 -15.58
CA ARG A 506 -9.38 -24.52 -16.02
C ARG A 506 -7.98 -24.78 -15.53
N ALA A 507 -6.99 -24.61 -16.41
CA ALA A 507 -5.58 -24.82 -16.06
C ALA A 507 -5.13 -23.82 -14.98
N LEU A 508 -4.38 -24.32 -14.00
CA LEU A 508 -3.82 -23.53 -12.92
C LEU A 508 -2.43 -22.97 -13.27
N TYR A 509 -2.26 -21.68 -12.97
CA TYR A 509 -0.98 -20.98 -13.02
C TYR A 509 -0.68 -20.40 -11.65
N HIS A 510 0.59 -20.37 -11.29
CA HIS A 510 1.09 -19.67 -10.13
C HIS A 510 1.64 -18.33 -10.58
N PHE A 511 1.18 -17.25 -9.94
CA PHE A 511 1.74 -15.92 -10.07
C PHE A 511 2.42 -15.56 -8.75
N GLN A 512 3.68 -15.16 -8.82
CA GLN A 512 4.43 -14.75 -7.65
C GLN A 512 4.92 -13.33 -7.82
N GLU A 513 4.65 -12.51 -6.82
CA GLU A 513 5.29 -11.21 -6.66
C GLU A 513 6.49 -11.34 -5.74
N VAL A 514 7.60 -10.73 -6.17
CA VAL A 514 8.84 -10.65 -5.41
C VAL A 514 9.22 -9.17 -5.27
N VAL A 515 9.37 -8.73 -4.03
CA VAL A 515 9.83 -7.37 -3.70
C VAL A 515 11.19 -7.51 -3.04
N THR A 516 12.21 -6.90 -3.63
CA THR A 516 13.58 -6.89 -3.11
C THR A 516 13.77 -5.78 -2.07
N ASP A 517 14.84 -5.88 -1.27
CA ASP A 517 15.15 -4.92 -0.21
C ASP A 517 15.32 -3.46 -0.70
N ASP A 518 15.71 -3.29 -1.97
CA ASP A 518 15.85 -1.99 -2.62
C ASP A 518 14.53 -1.44 -3.20
N GLY A 519 13.42 -2.12 -2.96
CA GLY A 519 12.07 -1.74 -3.41
C GLY A 519 11.80 -2.00 -4.89
N SER A 520 12.64 -2.79 -5.56
CA SER A 520 12.34 -3.31 -6.89
C SER A 520 11.26 -4.39 -6.80
N VAL A 521 10.45 -4.49 -7.86
CA VAL A 521 9.37 -5.46 -7.93
C VAL A 521 9.57 -6.28 -9.20
N SER A 522 9.55 -7.59 -9.03
CA SER A 522 9.62 -8.57 -10.11
C SER A 522 8.46 -9.54 -9.96
N PHE A 523 7.99 -10.07 -11.08
CA PHE A 523 6.93 -11.07 -11.11
C PHE A 523 7.44 -12.35 -11.76
N ALA A 524 6.93 -13.49 -11.29
CA ALA A 524 7.02 -14.76 -11.97
C ALA A 524 5.62 -15.27 -12.28
N ILE A 525 5.45 -15.88 -13.45
CA ILE A 525 4.25 -16.64 -13.78
C ILE A 525 4.66 -17.98 -14.36
N ALA A 526 4.06 -19.07 -13.88
CA ALA A 526 4.39 -20.42 -14.31
C ALA A 526 3.18 -21.34 -14.20
N ARG A 527 3.08 -22.34 -15.08
CA ARG A 527 2.01 -23.35 -14.98
C ARG A 527 2.25 -24.27 -13.78
N ILE A 528 1.20 -24.61 -13.05
CA ILE A 528 1.26 -25.59 -11.97
C ILE A 528 1.22 -27.01 -12.56
N ALA A 529 2.29 -27.77 -12.33
CA ALA A 529 2.43 -29.17 -12.76
C ALA A 529 1.93 -30.17 -11.72
N GLY A 530 1.94 -29.81 -10.45
CA GLY A 530 1.56 -30.70 -9.37
C GLY A 530 1.73 -30.09 -7.99
N TYR A 531 1.62 -30.93 -6.97
CA TYR A 531 1.80 -30.56 -5.58
C TYR A 531 3.17 -31.04 -5.09
N THR A 532 3.83 -30.24 -4.26
CA THR A 532 4.93 -30.75 -3.43
C THR A 532 4.35 -31.40 -2.17
N SER A 533 5.20 -31.83 -1.24
CA SER A 533 4.75 -32.26 0.10
C SER A 533 4.05 -31.16 0.89
N ASN A 534 4.29 -29.89 0.55
CA ASN A 534 3.59 -28.73 1.09
C ASN A 534 2.55 -28.22 0.06
N PRO A 535 1.24 -28.29 0.35
CA PRO A 535 0.20 -27.84 -0.58
C PRO A 535 0.22 -26.33 -0.84
N GLU A 536 0.85 -25.52 0.03
CA GLU A 536 1.03 -24.08 -0.16
C GLU A 536 2.19 -23.73 -1.12
N ASP A 537 3.04 -24.71 -1.44
CA ASP A 537 4.21 -24.54 -2.31
C ASP A 537 4.10 -25.46 -3.54
N PRO A 538 3.30 -25.07 -4.55
CA PRO A 538 3.04 -25.92 -5.70
C PRO A 538 4.30 -26.16 -6.55
N LEU A 539 4.33 -27.28 -7.26
CA LEU A 539 5.34 -27.55 -8.28
C LEU A 539 4.96 -26.83 -9.58
N VAL A 540 5.87 -26.01 -10.11
CA VAL A 540 5.68 -25.24 -11.33
C VAL A 540 6.60 -25.74 -12.45
N LEU A 541 6.14 -25.65 -13.70
CA LEU A 541 6.94 -25.97 -14.89
C LEU A 541 7.86 -24.80 -15.23
N LEU A 542 9.18 -24.99 -15.07
CA LEU A 542 10.16 -23.94 -15.34
C LEU A 542 10.26 -23.61 -16.85
N ASP A 543 10.17 -24.61 -17.72
CA ASP A 543 10.10 -24.39 -19.19
C ASP A 543 8.87 -23.59 -19.66
N GLU A 544 7.82 -23.51 -18.83
CA GLU A 544 6.63 -22.70 -19.08
C GLU A 544 6.54 -21.52 -18.11
N ALA A 545 7.65 -21.18 -17.45
CA ALA A 545 7.76 -20.03 -16.58
C ALA A 545 8.33 -18.82 -17.34
N ALA A 546 7.88 -17.65 -16.92
CA ALA A 546 8.50 -16.40 -17.31
C ALA A 546 8.59 -15.47 -16.11
N ILE A 547 9.59 -14.61 -16.16
CA ILE A 547 9.80 -13.55 -15.17
C ILE A 547 9.71 -12.18 -15.85
N PHE A 548 9.20 -11.20 -15.11
CA PHE A 548 9.01 -9.84 -15.56
C PHE A 548 9.52 -8.85 -14.52
N GLY A 549 10.19 -7.79 -14.98
CA GLY A 549 10.72 -6.76 -14.09
C GLY A 549 11.52 -5.70 -14.84
N SER A 550 12.24 -4.84 -14.10
CA SER A 550 13.05 -3.79 -14.71
C SER A 550 14.26 -4.36 -15.45
N VAL A 551 14.59 -3.82 -16.63
CA VAL A 551 15.71 -4.28 -17.48
C VAL A 551 17.04 -4.31 -16.72
N GLU A 552 17.27 -3.37 -15.81
CA GLU A 552 18.53 -3.26 -15.07
C GLU A 552 18.73 -4.35 -14.00
N ARG A 553 17.66 -5.03 -13.58
CA ARG A 553 17.66 -5.94 -12.43
C ARG A 553 17.11 -7.33 -12.73
N LEU A 554 16.52 -7.54 -13.91
CA LEU A 554 15.94 -8.83 -14.25
C LEU A 554 17.06 -9.84 -14.60
N PRO A 555 17.19 -10.96 -13.86
CA PRO A 555 18.15 -12.00 -14.21
C PRO A 555 17.73 -12.72 -15.50
N SER A 556 18.69 -13.38 -16.17
CA SER A 556 18.36 -14.33 -17.25
C SER A 556 17.90 -15.63 -16.61
N CYS A 557 16.67 -16.06 -16.89
CA CYS A 557 16.09 -17.28 -16.32
C CYS A 557 16.40 -18.55 -17.13
N GLY A 558 17.07 -18.41 -18.28
CA GLY A 558 17.47 -19.51 -19.14
C GLY A 558 18.34 -19.05 -20.30
N ASP A 559 18.52 -19.91 -21.30
CA ASP A 559 19.31 -19.65 -22.53
C ASP A 559 18.54 -18.80 -23.56
N GLY A 560 17.27 -18.48 -23.27
CA GLY A 560 16.40 -17.67 -24.14
C GLY A 560 16.70 -16.16 -24.10
N ASP A 561 16.34 -15.46 -25.18
CA ASP A 561 16.50 -14.01 -25.27
C ASP A 561 15.60 -13.25 -24.27
N ILE A 562 16.18 -12.30 -23.54
CA ILE A 562 15.44 -11.33 -22.74
C ILE A 562 14.71 -10.37 -23.70
N VAL A 563 13.38 -10.37 -23.65
CA VAL A 563 12.56 -9.48 -24.46
C VAL A 563 12.41 -8.14 -23.72
N VAL A 564 13.03 -7.10 -24.25
CA VAL A 564 13.00 -5.75 -23.68
C VAL A 564 11.89 -4.92 -24.30
N SER A 565 11.08 -4.29 -23.46
CA SER A 565 10.04 -3.32 -23.83
C SER A 565 10.16 -2.06 -22.97
N GLY A 566 10.91 -1.08 -23.49
CA GLY A 566 11.20 0.16 -22.76
C GLY A 566 12.07 -0.09 -21.53
N PHE A 567 11.56 0.26 -20.34
CA PHE A 567 12.24 0.05 -19.05
C PHE A 567 12.00 -1.35 -18.46
N TRP A 568 11.15 -2.15 -19.12
CA TRP A 568 10.72 -3.45 -18.64
C TRP A 568 11.28 -4.56 -19.51
N ALA A 569 11.46 -5.73 -18.92
CA ALA A 569 11.93 -6.92 -19.61
C ALA A 569 11.10 -8.13 -19.19
N THR A 570 11.00 -9.09 -20.10
CA THR A 570 10.49 -10.44 -19.83
C THR A 570 11.59 -11.44 -20.19
N SER A 571 11.95 -12.32 -19.26
CA SER A 571 12.82 -13.47 -19.52
C SER A 571 12.00 -14.75 -19.43
N ARG A 572 12.13 -15.62 -20.42
CA ARG A 572 11.61 -16.99 -20.32
C ARG A 572 12.62 -17.85 -19.58
N CYS A 573 12.11 -18.80 -18.82
CA CYS A 573 12.91 -19.75 -18.07
C CYS A 573 13.07 -21.06 -18.86
N ASP A 574 14.11 -21.82 -18.53
CA ASP A 574 14.28 -23.20 -18.98
C ASP A 574 14.73 -24.10 -17.82
N GLY A 575 14.36 -25.37 -17.88
CA GLY A 575 14.76 -26.40 -16.94
C GLY A 575 13.62 -27.23 -16.36
N HIS A 576 14.00 -28.04 -15.38
CA HIS A 576 13.11 -29.01 -14.73
C HIS A 576 12.01 -28.32 -13.91
N PRO A 577 10.88 -29.00 -13.63
CA PRO A 577 9.90 -28.50 -12.69
C PRO A 577 10.51 -28.22 -11.32
N VAL A 578 10.16 -27.09 -10.72
CA VAL A 578 10.66 -26.64 -9.40
C VAL A 578 9.51 -26.23 -8.51
N ALA A 579 9.73 -26.17 -7.19
CA ALA A 579 8.77 -25.56 -6.29
C ALA A 579 8.67 -24.05 -6.51
N ALA A 580 7.47 -23.48 -6.39
CA ALA A 580 7.24 -22.05 -6.56
C ALA A 580 8.11 -21.20 -5.60
N SER A 581 8.29 -21.66 -4.35
CA SER A 581 9.13 -20.98 -3.37
C SER A 581 10.61 -20.88 -3.76
N LEU A 582 11.13 -21.83 -4.56
CA LEU A 582 12.50 -21.78 -5.08
C LEU A 582 12.64 -20.72 -6.17
N LEU A 583 11.65 -20.61 -7.06
CA LEU A 583 11.62 -19.58 -8.10
C LEU A 583 11.58 -18.17 -7.48
N GLY A 584 10.76 -17.98 -6.45
CA GLY A 584 10.69 -16.72 -5.71
C GLY A 584 12.00 -16.35 -5.02
N ARG A 585 12.65 -17.30 -4.35
CA ARG A 585 13.96 -17.09 -3.69
C ARG A 585 15.07 -16.76 -4.68
N TRP A 586 15.04 -17.37 -5.87
CA TRP A 586 16.01 -17.07 -6.93
C TRP A 586 15.86 -15.65 -7.47
N LEU A 587 14.64 -15.13 -7.52
CA LEU A 587 14.42 -13.72 -7.89
C LEU A 587 14.92 -12.71 -6.85
N THR A 588 15.12 -13.12 -5.59
CA THR A 588 15.69 -12.24 -4.56
C THR A 588 17.20 -12.37 -4.47
N ASP A 589 17.70 -13.56 -4.11
CA ASP A 589 19.09 -13.74 -3.64
C ASP A 589 19.70 -15.12 -3.93
N ALA A 590 18.92 -16.09 -4.45
CA ALA A 590 19.45 -17.44 -4.64
C ALA A 590 20.41 -17.54 -5.84
N THR A 591 21.42 -18.39 -5.72
CA THR A 591 22.32 -18.69 -6.84
C THR A 591 21.57 -19.50 -7.90
N GLU A 592 22.03 -19.41 -9.16
CA GLU A 592 21.50 -20.22 -10.27
C GLU A 592 21.58 -21.74 -9.98
N GLU A 593 22.53 -22.13 -9.12
CA GLU A 593 22.72 -23.52 -8.67
C GLU A 593 21.59 -24.04 -7.77
N GLU A 594 20.92 -23.16 -7.01
CA GLU A 594 19.75 -23.52 -6.21
C GLU A 594 18.49 -23.72 -7.07
N LEU A 595 18.27 -22.86 -8.08
CA LEU A 595 17.14 -22.98 -9.02
C LEU A 595 17.27 -24.24 -9.89
N ARG A 596 18.48 -24.55 -10.37
CA ARG A 596 18.76 -25.77 -11.14
C ARG A 596 18.98 -27.03 -10.27
N SER A 597 18.63 -26.94 -8.98
CA SER A 597 18.87 -27.84 -7.85
C SER A 597 19.69 -29.12 -8.11
N GLY A 598 20.68 -29.39 -7.23
CA GLY A 598 21.34 -30.68 -7.16
C GLY A 598 20.40 -31.88 -6.96
N ILE A 599 19.17 -31.67 -6.45
CA ILE A 599 18.13 -32.71 -6.31
C ILE A 599 17.62 -33.19 -7.66
N GLY A 600 17.38 -32.30 -8.63
CA GLY A 600 16.95 -32.69 -9.97
C GLY A 600 17.97 -33.63 -10.63
N ARG A 601 19.25 -33.27 -10.56
CA ARG A 601 20.35 -34.06 -11.14
C ARG A 601 20.54 -35.43 -10.47
N ILE A 602 20.54 -35.48 -9.14
CA ILE A 602 20.68 -36.76 -8.43
C ILE A 602 19.44 -37.64 -8.62
N LEU A 603 18.24 -37.07 -8.68
CA LEU A 603 17.01 -37.81 -8.91
C LEU A 603 16.96 -38.39 -10.32
N GLU A 604 17.36 -37.64 -11.34
CA GLU A 604 17.48 -38.13 -12.71
C GLU A 604 18.52 -39.25 -12.81
N ALA A 605 19.69 -39.08 -12.20
CA ALA A 605 20.72 -40.12 -12.14
C ALA A 605 20.20 -41.38 -11.41
N ALA A 606 19.46 -41.20 -10.32
CA ALA A 606 18.85 -42.29 -9.55
C ALA A 606 17.82 -43.06 -10.38
N ILE A 607 16.93 -42.36 -11.08
CA ILE A 607 15.92 -42.97 -11.95
C ILE A 607 16.61 -43.76 -13.08
N ASN A 608 17.58 -43.16 -13.75
CA ASN A 608 18.34 -43.82 -14.82
C ASN A 608 19.11 -45.07 -14.33
N ALA A 609 19.52 -45.08 -13.06
CA ALA A 609 20.17 -46.22 -12.41
C ALA A 609 19.19 -47.29 -11.89
N GLY A 610 17.87 -47.09 -12.03
CA GLY A 610 16.83 -48.02 -11.55
C GLY A 610 16.53 -47.91 -10.05
N PHE A 611 16.91 -46.82 -9.38
CA PHE A 611 16.73 -46.64 -7.93
C PHE A 611 15.26 -46.73 -7.50
N LEU A 612 14.34 -46.28 -8.35
CA LEU A 612 12.91 -46.28 -8.10
C LEU A 612 12.17 -47.49 -8.70
N ASP A 613 12.86 -48.46 -9.31
CA ASP A 613 12.22 -49.61 -9.98
C ASP A 613 11.38 -50.48 -9.02
N ARG A 614 11.67 -50.40 -7.71
CA ARG A 614 10.94 -51.09 -6.64
C ARG A 614 9.72 -50.34 -6.13
N VAL A 615 9.55 -49.08 -6.52
CA VAL A 615 8.41 -48.25 -6.12
C VAL A 615 7.27 -48.48 -7.11
N GLU A 616 6.18 -49.06 -6.62
CA GLU A 616 4.97 -49.24 -7.42
C GLU A 616 4.34 -47.88 -7.76
N GLY A 617 3.79 -47.76 -8.97
CA GLY A 617 3.01 -46.58 -9.35
C GLY A 617 1.84 -46.37 -8.37
N GLY A 618 1.59 -45.13 -7.97
CA GLY A 618 0.58 -44.83 -6.95
C GLY A 618 1.06 -44.90 -5.50
N ALA A 619 2.32 -45.23 -5.23
CA ALA A 619 2.84 -45.32 -3.87
C ALA A 619 2.87 -43.96 -3.13
N THR A 620 2.81 -44.01 -1.79
CA THR A 620 3.01 -42.85 -0.93
C THR A 620 4.46 -42.76 -0.48
N MET A 621 5.11 -41.63 -0.73
CA MET A 621 6.50 -41.34 -0.41
C MET A 621 6.56 -40.35 0.76
N LEU A 622 7.02 -40.82 1.91
CA LEU A 622 7.30 -39.98 3.06
C LEU A 622 8.64 -39.27 2.85
N VAL A 623 8.64 -37.94 2.87
CA VAL A 623 9.84 -37.10 2.76
C VAL A 623 10.07 -36.30 4.04
N ALA A 624 11.28 -35.78 4.22
CA ALA A 624 11.55 -34.89 5.35
C ALA A 624 10.88 -33.52 5.11
N PRO A 625 10.43 -32.83 6.16
CA PRO A 625 9.85 -31.49 6.02
C PRO A 625 10.77 -30.53 5.27
N GLY A 626 10.20 -29.74 4.37
CA GLY A 626 10.94 -28.77 3.56
C GLY A 626 11.73 -29.38 2.38
N GLN A 627 11.61 -30.69 2.13
CA GLN A 627 12.11 -31.30 0.90
C GLN A 627 11.05 -31.16 -0.19
N HIS A 628 11.34 -30.39 -1.24
CA HIS A 628 10.41 -30.05 -2.31
C HIS A 628 10.18 -31.17 -3.35
N TYR A 629 9.97 -32.42 -2.92
CA TYR A 629 9.68 -33.53 -3.82
C TYR A 629 8.22 -33.51 -4.31
N SER A 630 8.01 -33.98 -5.54
CA SER A 630 6.69 -34.11 -6.14
C SER A 630 6.62 -35.34 -7.05
N GLY A 631 5.44 -35.98 -7.11
CA GLY A 631 5.18 -37.09 -8.04
C GLY A 631 5.31 -36.66 -9.50
N ALA A 632 4.84 -35.46 -9.82
CA ALA A 632 4.97 -34.88 -11.15
C ALA A 632 6.45 -34.69 -11.55
N MET A 633 7.32 -34.31 -10.62
CA MET A 633 8.76 -34.19 -10.88
C MET A 633 9.41 -35.55 -11.18
N VAL A 634 9.08 -36.58 -10.39
CA VAL A 634 9.61 -37.95 -10.61
C VAL A 634 9.16 -38.50 -11.97
N GLU A 635 7.88 -38.34 -12.30
CA GLU A 635 7.32 -38.77 -13.58
C GLU A 635 7.92 -38.00 -14.76
N TRP A 636 8.17 -36.69 -14.61
CA TRP A 636 8.84 -35.87 -15.61
C TRP A 636 10.25 -36.39 -15.92
N SER A 637 10.99 -36.84 -14.90
CA SER A 637 12.32 -37.43 -15.03
C SER A 637 12.31 -38.89 -15.53
N GLY A 638 11.15 -39.44 -15.91
CA GLY A 638 11.01 -40.81 -16.43
C GLY A 638 10.83 -41.89 -15.35
N GLY A 639 10.56 -41.50 -14.11
CA GLY A 639 10.32 -42.43 -13.00
C GLY A 639 8.87 -42.94 -12.90
N PRO A 640 8.51 -43.62 -11.81
CA PRO A 640 7.15 -44.15 -11.60
C PRO A 640 6.08 -43.05 -11.55
N SER A 641 4.95 -43.29 -12.21
CA SER A 641 3.82 -42.35 -12.27
C SER A 641 2.90 -42.44 -11.05
N GLY A 642 2.23 -41.33 -10.72
CA GLY A 642 1.16 -41.30 -9.71
C GLY A 642 1.64 -41.35 -8.26
N LEU A 643 2.92 -41.09 -7.98
CA LEU A 643 3.43 -41.06 -6.61
C LEU A 643 2.82 -39.89 -5.80
N TRP A 644 2.54 -40.14 -4.52
CA TRP A 644 2.01 -39.14 -3.60
C TRP A 644 3.02 -38.83 -2.50
N PHE A 645 3.38 -37.56 -2.29
CA PHE A 645 4.39 -37.17 -1.32
C PHE A 645 3.75 -36.60 -0.05
N ALA A 646 4.28 -36.98 1.11
CA ALA A 646 3.80 -36.55 2.42
C ALA A 646 4.97 -36.30 3.38
N GLU A 647 4.80 -35.40 4.34
CA GLU A 647 5.82 -35.15 5.39
C GLU A 647 5.57 -35.98 6.65
N THR A 648 4.35 -36.50 6.81
CA THR A 648 3.92 -37.31 7.95
C THR A 648 3.24 -38.59 7.50
N LEU A 649 3.37 -39.64 8.33
CA LEU A 649 2.70 -40.91 8.14
C LEU A 649 1.18 -40.72 8.25
N PRO A 650 0.38 -41.33 7.36
CA PRO A 650 -1.07 -41.36 7.50
C PRO A 650 -1.50 -41.95 8.84
N ASP A 651 -2.60 -41.45 9.41
CA ASP A 651 -3.12 -41.92 10.69
C ASP A 651 -3.73 -43.34 10.61
N ASP A 652 -4.14 -43.76 9.42
CA ASP A 652 -4.81 -45.04 9.17
C ASP A 652 -4.00 -45.93 8.21
N MET A 653 -2.83 -46.43 8.66
CA MET A 653 -2.02 -47.36 7.87
C MET A 653 -2.32 -48.81 8.24
N LEU A 654 -2.30 -49.70 7.24
CA LEU A 654 -2.52 -51.14 7.41
C LEU A 654 -1.30 -51.93 6.92
N PRO A 655 -0.92 -53.03 7.59
CA PRO A 655 0.10 -53.92 7.09
C PRO A 655 -0.40 -54.59 5.80
N CYS A 656 0.40 -54.54 4.73
CA CYS A 656 0.01 -55.05 3.41
C CYS A 656 1.06 -55.99 2.79
N GLY A 657 2.17 -56.25 3.48
CA GLY A 657 3.20 -57.16 3.06
C GLY A 657 4.22 -57.42 4.17
N GLU A 658 5.21 -58.24 3.86
CA GLU A 658 6.35 -58.47 4.76
C GLU A 658 7.15 -57.17 4.90
N ALA A 659 7.29 -56.68 6.14
CA ALA A 659 7.98 -55.43 6.46
C ALA A 659 7.47 -54.20 5.68
N ARG A 660 6.17 -54.16 5.32
CA ARG A 660 5.57 -53.10 4.51
C ARG A 660 4.19 -52.69 5.01
N PHE A 661 3.99 -51.37 5.12
CA PHE A 661 2.71 -50.74 5.38
C PHE A 661 2.14 -50.08 4.13
N CYS A 662 0.82 -50.06 4.05
CA CYS A 662 0.06 -49.38 3.02
C CYS A 662 -0.95 -48.40 3.63
N THR A 663 -1.41 -47.45 2.84
CA THR A 663 -2.60 -46.64 3.13
C THR A 663 -3.85 -47.52 3.17
N VAL A 664 -4.96 -47.00 3.70
CA VAL A 664 -6.27 -47.67 3.64
C VAL A 664 -6.70 -48.08 2.23
N ASP A 665 -6.30 -47.31 1.21
CA ASP A 665 -6.58 -47.62 -0.20
C ASP A 665 -5.64 -48.69 -0.79
N GLY A 666 -4.80 -49.33 0.03
CA GLY A 666 -3.87 -50.37 -0.39
C GLY A 666 -2.59 -49.86 -1.06
N ARG A 667 -2.31 -48.54 -1.01
CA ARG A 667 -1.09 -47.97 -1.61
C ARG A 667 0.11 -48.16 -0.71
N PRO A 668 1.23 -48.69 -1.20
CA PRO A 668 2.41 -48.92 -0.37
C PRO A 668 3.10 -47.63 0.04
N ILE A 669 3.66 -47.63 1.25
CA ILE A 669 4.31 -46.45 1.83
C ILE A 669 5.82 -46.68 1.88
N PHE A 670 6.56 -45.75 1.28
CA PHE A 670 8.02 -45.70 1.28
C PHE A 670 8.50 -44.42 1.96
N VAL A 671 9.76 -44.41 2.37
CA VAL A 671 10.49 -43.28 2.90
C VAL A 671 11.55 -42.92 1.89
N LEU A 672 11.55 -41.66 1.45
CA LEU A 672 12.60 -41.07 0.63
C LEU A 672 13.28 -39.96 1.46
N ARG A 673 14.61 -40.00 1.55
CA ARG A 673 15.40 -39.00 2.26
C ARG A 673 16.57 -38.54 1.40
N ALA A 674 16.83 -37.24 1.39
CA ALA A 674 18.07 -36.69 0.89
C ALA A 674 18.98 -36.39 2.08
N LEU A 675 20.15 -37.00 2.08
CA LEU A 675 21.15 -36.94 3.14
C LEU A 675 22.35 -36.17 2.63
N GLU A 676 22.93 -35.32 3.46
CA GLU A 676 24.11 -34.54 3.13
C GLU A 676 25.34 -35.17 3.77
N VAL A 677 26.32 -35.56 2.95
CA VAL A 677 27.54 -36.27 3.36
C VAL A 677 28.73 -35.60 2.69
N ASP A 678 29.61 -34.98 3.49
CA ASP A 678 30.83 -34.31 3.02
C ASP A 678 30.61 -33.30 1.86
N GLY A 679 29.43 -32.65 1.86
CA GLY A 679 29.03 -31.68 0.83
C GLY A 679 28.37 -32.28 -0.43
N ASP A 680 28.30 -33.61 -0.54
CA ASP A 680 27.52 -34.32 -1.56
C ASP A 680 26.15 -34.74 -1.00
N ARG A 681 25.20 -35.02 -1.90
CA ARG A 681 23.87 -35.53 -1.54
C ARG A 681 23.73 -37.01 -1.84
N ILE A 682 23.05 -37.74 -0.96
CA ILE A 682 22.73 -39.17 -1.11
C ILE A 682 21.22 -39.35 -0.91
N LEU A 683 20.59 -40.14 -1.77
CA LEU A 683 19.21 -40.57 -1.63
C LEU A 683 19.13 -41.89 -0.87
N MET A 684 18.22 -41.96 0.09
CA MET A 684 17.85 -43.17 0.80
C MET A 684 16.40 -43.51 0.48
N LEU A 685 16.14 -44.76 0.09
CA LEU A 685 14.81 -45.30 -0.15
C LEU A 685 14.56 -46.55 0.70
N ALA A 686 13.44 -46.61 1.41
CA ALA A 686 13.06 -47.76 2.23
C ALA A 686 11.54 -47.93 2.34
N PRO A 687 10.98 -49.15 2.36
CA PRO A 687 9.58 -49.34 2.73
C PRO A 687 9.35 -49.04 4.22
N VAL A 688 8.20 -48.46 4.55
CA VAL A 688 7.79 -48.26 5.95
C VAL A 688 7.39 -49.60 6.56
N ALA A 689 8.06 -49.99 7.63
CA ALA A 689 7.86 -51.26 8.33
C ALA A 689 7.12 -51.11 9.68
N GLY A 690 6.87 -49.90 10.16
CA GLY A 690 6.11 -49.64 11.38
C GLY A 690 6.17 -48.19 11.87
N ARG A 691 5.51 -47.91 13.00
CA ARG A 691 5.51 -46.60 13.68
C ARG A 691 6.46 -46.62 14.88
N THR A 692 7.18 -45.51 15.11
CA THR A 692 8.06 -45.31 16.27
C THR A 692 7.43 -44.39 17.35
N GLY A 693 6.25 -43.82 17.07
CA GLY A 693 5.60 -42.81 17.91
C GLY A 693 5.78 -41.37 17.41
N ASN A 694 6.76 -41.12 16.52
CA ASN A 694 6.89 -39.87 15.78
C ASN A 694 6.37 -40.06 14.34
N PRO A 695 5.36 -39.30 13.89
CA PRO A 695 4.77 -39.46 12.56
C PRO A 695 5.71 -39.12 11.40
N SER A 696 6.84 -38.43 11.62
CA SER A 696 7.84 -38.17 10.57
C SER A 696 9.02 -39.15 10.58
N ASP A 697 9.08 -40.08 11.54
CA ASP A 697 10.22 -40.99 11.75
C ASP A 697 9.77 -42.45 11.82
N PRO A 698 9.46 -43.11 10.70
CA PRO A 698 9.01 -44.49 10.69
C PRO A 698 10.11 -45.50 11.07
N LEU A 699 9.67 -46.70 11.42
CA LEU A 699 10.54 -47.87 11.49
C LEU A 699 10.81 -48.37 10.07
N VAL A 700 12.08 -48.60 9.72
CA VAL A 700 12.53 -49.14 8.44
C VAL A 700 13.33 -50.43 8.66
N VAL A 701 13.24 -51.38 7.72
CA VAL A 701 14.01 -52.63 7.77
C VAL A 701 15.23 -52.50 6.85
N MET A 702 16.42 -52.63 7.44
CA MET A 702 17.70 -52.38 6.77
C MET A 702 17.88 -53.15 5.46
N ASN A 703 17.44 -54.42 5.42
CA ASN A 703 17.54 -55.29 4.23
C ASN A 703 16.75 -54.77 3.01
N HIS A 704 15.88 -53.78 3.20
CA HIS A 704 15.10 -53.14 2.14
C HIS A 704 15.51 -51.68 1.90
N ILE A 705 16.54 -51.18 2.59
CA ILE A 705 17.07 -49.83 2.39
C ILE A 705 18.04 -49.84 1.21
N THR A 706 17.87 -48.86 0.32
CA THR A 706 18.76 -48.61 -0.80
C THR A 706 19.32 -47.20 -0.68
N LEU A 707 20.64 -47.07 -0.78
CA LEU A 707 21.34 -45.78 -0.89
C LEU A 707 21.74 -45.53 -2.33
N PHE A 708 21.67 -44.29 -2.78
CA PHE A 708 22.12 -43.86 -4.09
C PHE A 708 22.81 -42.49 -4.01
N GLY A 709 23.99 -42.34 -4.57
CA GLY A 709 24.72 -41.08 -4.56
C GLY A 709 26.07 -41.18 -5.26
N PRO A 710 26.90 -40.13 -5.20
CA PRO A 710 28.25 -40.16 -5.75
C PRO A 710 29.06 -41.26 -5.07
N ASP A 711 29.86 -42.01 -5.84
CA ASP A 711 30.63 -43.13 -5.29
C ASP A 711 31.58 -42.70 -4.18
N ARG A 712 32.21 -41.53 -4.36
CA ARG A 712 33.14 -40.92 -3.40
C ARG A 712 32.55 -40.54 -2.04
N SER A 713 31.22 -40.57 -1.91
CA SER A 713 30.51 -40.12 -0.70
C SER A 713 29.49 -41.14 -0.18
N THR A 714 29.11 -42.15 -0.99
CA THR A 714 28.07 -43.12 -0.61
C THR A 714 28.68 -44.26 0.23
N PRO A 715 28.36 -44.39 1.53
CA PRO A 715 28.96 -45.41 2.37
C PRO A 715 28.41 -46.81 2.07
N THR A 716 29.20 -47.86 2.35
CA THR A 716 28.65 -49.22 2.43
C THR A 716 27.76 -49.32 3.67
N CYS A 717 26.62 -49.98 3.53
CA CYS A 717 25.63 -50.11 4.59
C CYS A 717 25.29 -51.57 4.92
N ALA A 718 26.28 -52.46 4.79
CA ALA A 718 26.21 -53.82 5.29
C ALA A 718 26.61 -53.84 6.76
N MET A 719 25.65 -53.68 7.67
CA MET A 719 25.90 -53.40 9.09
C MET A 719 26.62 -54.51 9.86
N ASN A 720 26.63 -55.72 9.30
CA ASN A 720 27.33 -56.87 9.89
C ASN A 720 28.77 -57.02 9.36
N ASP A 721 29.20 -56.13 8.47
CA ASP A 721 30.53 -56.14 7.85
C ASP A 721 31.40 -55.05 8.48
N VAL A 722 32.71 -55.34 8.63
CA VAL A 722 33.71 -54.38 9.14
C VAL A 722 33.89 -53.16 8.24
N THR A 723 33.44 -53.26 6.99
CA THR A 723 33.48 -52.16 6.02
C THR A 723 32.32 -51.20 6.18
N ALA A 724 31.30 -51.47 7.01
CA ALA A 724 30.15 -50.57 7.18
C ALA A 724 30.58 -49.12 7.50
N GLY A 725 30.02 -48.16 6.77
CA GLY A 725 30.38 -46.74 6.91
C GLY A 725 31.63 -46.32 6.13
N SER A 726 32.37 -47.26 5.52
CA SER A 726 33.47 -46.94 4.61
C SER A 726 32.96 -46.57 3.22
N VAL A 727 33.73 -45.74 2.50
CA VAL A 727 33.43 -45.30 1.15
C VAL A 727 34.49 -45.88 0.18
N PRO A 728 34.32 -47.13 -0.29
CA PRO A 728 35.16 -47.70 -1.34
C PRO A 728 35.03 -46.87 -2.62
N THR A 729 36.17 -46.63 -3.28
CA THR A 729 36.24 -45.95 -4.58
C THR A 729 36.18 -46.98 -5.71
N THR A 730 35.04 -47.00 -6.39
CA THR A 730 34.84 -47.60 -7.70
C THR A 730 35.00 -46.49 -8.74
N GLU A 731 35.55 -46.75 -9.93
CA GLU A 731 35.75 -45.69 -10.95
C GLU A 731 34.41 -45.17 -11.56
N GLU A 732 33.28 -45.42 -10.91
CA GLU A 732 31.93 -45.02 -11.32
C GLU A 732 31.54 -43.64 -10.75
N ALA A 733 30.75 -42.88 -11.50
CA ALA A 733 30.31 -41.56 -11.07
C ALA A 733 29.20 -41.61 -9.99
N TRP A 734 28.34 -42.62 -10.05
CA TRP A 734 27.19 -42.82 -9.16
C TRP A 734 27.08 -44.30 -8.79
N VAL A 735 26.73 -44.61 -7.54
CA VAL A 735 26.56 -46.00 -7.08
C VAL A 735 25.26 -46.19 -6.33
N MET A 736 24.71 -47.39 -6.47
CA MET A 736 23.57 -47.87 -5.69
C MET A 736 24.02 -48.96 -4.73
N ARG A 737 23.65 -48.85 -3.45
CA ARG A 737 24.06 -49.79 -2.39
C ARG A 737 22.85 -50.28 -1.63
N LEU A 738 22.66 -51.60 -1.60
CA LEU A 738 21.62 -52.25 -0.80
C LEU A 738 22.16 -52.52 0.61
N CYS A 739 21.42 -52.11 1.62
CA CYS A 739 21.83 -52.26 3.01
C CYS A 739 21.42 -53.61 3.59
N THR A 740 22.11 -54.05 4.64
CA THR A 740 21.73 -55.24 5.41
C THR A 740 21.93 -55.01 6.90
N GLY A 741 21.04 -55.53 7.74
CA GLY A 741 21.09 -55.32 9.19
C GLY A 741 19.74 -55.41 9.90
N PRO A 742 19.70 -55.17 11.23
CA PRO A 742 18.45 -55.15 12.00
C PRO A 742 17.58 -53.92 11.67
N PRO A 743 16.26 -53.96 11.94
CA PRO A 743 15.38 -52.81 11.77
C PRO A 743 15.82 -51.63 12.66
N SER A 744 15.61 -50.40 12.16
CA SER A 744 15.95 -49.16 12.86
C SER A 744 14.91 -48.09 12.61
N ALA A 745 14.83 -47.09 13.49
CA ALA A 745 14.19 -45.82 13.13
C ALA A 745 14.94 -45.19 11.94
N ALA A 746 14.18 -44.55 11.04
CA ALA A 746 14.76 -43.90 9.85
C ALA A 746 15.77 -42.83 10.28
N SER A 747 15.41 -41.96 11.22
CA SER A 747 16.26 -40.88 11.73
C SER A 747 17.62 -41.33 12.28
N SER A 748 17.65 -42.48 12.98
CA SER A 748 18.90 -43.03 13.52
C SER A 748 19.84 -43.50 12.40
N PHE A 749 19.28 -44.13 11.37
CA PHE A 749 20.06 -44.56 10.21
C PHE A 749 20.50 -43.37 9.36
N GLU A 750 19.64 -42.37 9.14
CA GLU A 750 19.96 -41.12 8.46
C GLU A 750 21.15 -40.40 9.12
N THR A 751 21.10 -40.27 10.45
CA THR A 751 22.18 -39.66 11.26
C THR A 751 23.50 -40.42 11.08
N TRP A 752 23.45 -41.76 11.06
CA TRP A 752 24.63 -42.58 10.87
C TRP A 752 25.23 -42.45 9.47
N VAL A 753 24.40 -42.43 8.42
CA VAL A 753 24.89 -42.22 7.04
C VAL A 753 25.55 -40.84 6.92
N ALA A 754 24.94 -39.80 7.49
CA ALA A 754 25.44 -38.44 7.41
C ALA A 754 26.75 -38.23 8.21
N ALA A 755 26.76 -38.64 9.48
CA ALA A 755 27.80 -38.24 10.43
C ALA A 755 28.59 -39.41 11.02
N GLY A 756 28.26 -40.66 10.66
CA GLY A 756 28.80 -41.84 11.32
C GLY A 756 28.28 -41.99 12.76
N CYS A 757 29.04 -42.67 13.61
CA CYS A 757 28.68 -42.84 15.01
C CYS A 757 28.88 -41.55 15.81
N THR A 758 27.78 -40.85 16.10
CA THR A 758 27.75 -39.64 16.93
C THR A 758 27.34 -39.97 18.37
N GLU A 759 27.50 -39.01 19.30
CA GLU A 759 27.06 -39.15 20.69
C GLU A 759 25.55 -39.49 20.80
N GLY A 760 24.74 -38.94 19.90
CA GLY A 760 23.29 -39.23 19.81
C GLY A 760 22.95 -40.65 19.34
N LEU A 761 23.93 -41.39 18.80
CA LEU A 761 23.82 -42.80 18.41
C LEU A 761 24.56 -43.73 19.37
N SER A 762 25.05 -43.23 20.52
CA SER A 762 25.64 -44.07 21.57
C SER A 762 24.63 -45.10 22.05
N GLY A 763 24.98 -46.39 22.05
CA GLY A 763 24.03 -47.48 22.34
C GLY A 763 23.29 -48.03 21.12
N TRP A 764 23.51 -47.47 19.91
CA TRP A 764 23.01 -48.04 18.67
C TRP A 764 23.89 -49.22 18.25
N PHE A 765 23.29 -50.28 17.70
CA PHE A 765 23.90 -51.61 17.59
C PHE A 765 25.23 -51.69 16.81
N ILE A 766 25.55 -50.69 15.99
CA ILE A 766 26.82 -50.54 15.25
C ILE A 766 27.78 -49.53 15.91
N CYS A 767 27.28 -48.67 16.79
CA CYS A 767 28.05 -47.63 17.48
C CYS A 767 28.44 -48.02 18.92
N ASP A 768 28.18 -49.27 19.31
CA ASP A 768 28.66 -49.85 20.57
C ASP A 768 30.11 -50.35 20.44
N GLY A 769 31.03 -49.39 20.30
CA GLY A 769 32.48 -49.62 20.30
C GLY A 769 33.22 -48.35 19.91
N ASN A 770 34.17 -47.90 20.75
CA ASN A 770 35.09 -46.83 20.39
C ASN A 770 35.83 -47.17 19.07
N ASP A 771 35.90 -46.19 18.18
CA ASP A 771 36.64 -46.10 16.90
C ASP A 771 36.00 -46.71 15.63
N SER A 772 35.53 -45.80 14.75
CA SER A 772 35.91 -45.81 13.31
C SER A 772 35.41 -44.58 12.54
N ARG A 773 36.04 -43.41 12.78
CA ARG A 773 36.33 -42.40 11.74
C ARG A 773 37.66 -41.74 12.12
N SER A 774 38.76 -42.25 11.56
CA SER A 774 40.03 -41.55 11.42
C SER A 774 40.42 -41.57 9.96
#